data_AF-A0CGU2-F1
#
_entry.id   AF-A0CGU2-F1
#
_cell.length_a   1.000
_cell.length_b   1.000
_cell.length_c   1.000
_cell.angle_alpha   90.00
_cell.angle_beta   90.00
_cell.angle_gamma   90.00
#
_symmetry.space_group_name_H-M   'P 1'
#
loop_
_entity.id
_entity.type
_entity.pdbx_description
1 polymer ?
#
loop_
_entity_poly.entity_id
_entity_poly.type
_entity_poly.pdbx_seq_one_letter_code
_entity_poly.pdbx_strand_id
1 'polypeptide(L)'
;MKISGVILLVFISLVSAGTLTKSDACVCKQILSQLDCATQDDCQWNSVSAACEARKSTDIESYCSQSTTCPIAGCAFYNKKCKPFSGCTVYIATTHADCQAISPLCTSNGEKCINVSTTCDDYLVQIACQINTQQYPCFWDSQNSKCQEIAACDQFPTTYDSHQKCQSMGLLKSIKCTAKETGGCINIEDDCTKHTEKGCVVNSLGNQCFWDNAACKEKTCVNAPTTYTTQAQCQQYMNTCSVNENMAGCIESPSSCENYTKEGQCISVNGQICFWFSITCTEGQQNCTASSGCKGWSCENALSTSNTDLLCSQFKSECTVNETKTGCVKRATACNLYKTQHQCIKTLDESQRCYWNGTGCVNMSCANAVLTTYNESNCNRFMPTCTLINDKCGVRTCNTYQTEKLCSIDYQNQQCVWSGSCVVRTCQNAGDEYNTHSECQSWLNICTVQKGLIGCQTQELTCTNYLKQEQCYMANNNTIQCLWIDDKCVQKTCITASTLISTDEECNTYLGGCMINNNQAGCVARKTKCSDLLQFQCTFTTSGQLCYWDGTQCLDRICTQAKYNTYRACTTFLSSCTVSYTGTNFDGCTSKQQQCSDYQYEQNCIDSLAEGRCIWNKKASPNACQVRSCANSDQTSTDVACNSHLNTCTVNVAKTGCIERYDKCSSFTSQINCIKNLTGAECLWYNNACTDKTCDKADKTFTTHEDCQSYSNKCTTNGKGCINTDICTSYTLKSGCVIDKNNNNCAFQPSCNVLQCSDAPQSYSTDQDCRNFKKECTTNGSGCVLRTTCTDAYIEEACITDSTNNQCAWINNKCVNYGCSSAPSKYVTEKECKLYKLGCTVNQSGGCIEKGTCKDAKIQAACTTDKDGNECEFSTAGCRDKVCSDYTFTTHKECQAAKSTCTTEWNQMCQLIKLQSKNQRMDVSMEVMDHVYGLTMHVRLIHHVNHLHLVITLPVILSVMNAQLMEYHALLLTNVPIQLSKVVIKAQMEGVSILLML
;
A
#
# COMPACT_ATOMS: atom_id res chain seq x y z
N MET A 1 75.75 -56.98 -5.83
CA MET A 1 76.18 -58.11 -6.69
C MET A 1 74.94 -58.80 -7.26
N LYS A 2 74.97 -59.07 -8.57
CA LYS A 2 74.25 -60.08 -9.38
C LYS A 2 73.19 -61.04 -8.75
N ILE A 3 72.11 -61.23 -9.54
CA ILE A 3 71.44 -62.52 -9.93
C ILE A 3 70.48 -63.18 -8.92
N SER A 4 69.39 -63.88 -9.28
CA SER A 4 68.43 -63.92 -10.43
C SER A 4 67.36 -65.02 -10.14
N GLY A 5 66.20 -65.02 -10.84
CA GLY A 5 65.33 -66.21 -11.01
C GLY A 5 63.82 -65.93 -10.90
N VAL A 6 63.03 -65.63 -11.96
CA VAL A 6 62.54 -66.47 -13.11
C VAL A 6 61.30 -67.33 -12.71
N ILE A 7 60.04 -66.92 -12.99
CA ILE A 7 59.19 -67.04 -14.24
C ILE A 7 58.17 -68.23 -14.13
N LEU A 8 56.95 -68.29 -14.73
CA LEU A 8 56.38 -67.74 -15.99
C LEU A 8 55.04 -66.94 -15.86
N LEU A 9 53.90 -67.38 -16.44
CA LEU A 9 52.79 -66.50 -16.94
C LEU A 9 51.47 -67.27 -17.33
N VAL A 10 50.49 -66.54 -17.90
CA VAL A 10 49.30 -66.94 -18.73
C VAL A 10 47.94 -67.21 -18.01
N PHE A 11 46.77 -66.58 -18.29
CA PHE A 11 46.40 -65.29 -18.95
C PHE A 11 44.86 -64.97 -18.84
N ILE A 12 44.46 -63.68 -18.98
CA ILE A 12 43.15 -63.13 -19.47
C ILE A 12 41.91 -63.25 -18.51
N SER A 13 41.12 -62.20 -18.18
CA SER A 13 41.10 -60.77 -18.60
C SER A 13 40.30 -59.81 -17.69
N LEU A 14 40.68 -58.51 -17.75
CA LEU A 14 39.92 -57.27 -17.44
C LEU A 14 39.68 -56.82 -15.96
N VAL A 15 40.64 -56.00 -15.48
CA VAL A 15 40.51 -54.67 -14.82
C VAL A 15 39.23 -54.44 -13.98
N SER A 16 39.29 -54.24 -12.66
CA SER A 16 40.10 -53.23 -11.95
C SER A 16 40.73 -53.72 -10.64
N ALA A 17 41.84 -53.10 -10.20
CA ALA A 17 42.42 -53.29 -8.87
C ALA A 17 41.41 -52.96 -7.76
N GLY A 18 41.39 -53.63 -6.60
CA GLY A 18 42.51 -54.27 -5.93
C GLY A 18 42.97 -53.38 -4.78
N THR A 19 42.14 -53.30 -3.74
CA THR A 19 42.36 -52.47 -2.55
C THR A 19 43.61 -52.87 -1.80
N LEU A 20 44.60 -51.99 -1.75
CA LEU A 20 45.84 -52.21 -1.01
C LEU A 20 45.68 -51.70 0.43
N THR A 21 45.55 -52.62 1.37
CA THR A 21 45.56 -52.34 2.80
C THR A 21 47.00 -52.25 3.32
N LYS A 22 47.38 -51.14 3.97
CA LYS A 22 47.99 -51.14 5.32
C LYS A 22 48.07 -49.71 5.89
N SER A 23 47.98 -49.62 7.22
CA SER A 23 48.15 -48.45 8.09
C SER A 23 49.35 -47.56 7.70
N ASP A 24 49.35 -46.24 7.90
CA ASP A 24 49.07 -45.57 9.18
C ASP A 24 48.23 -44.28 9.01
N ALA A 25 47.11 -44.19 9.75
CA ALA A 25 46.30 -42.98 9.82
C ALA A 25 46.89 -42.00 10.84
N CYS A 26 47.07 -40.73 10.45
CA CYS A 26 47.53 -39.70 11.36
C CYS A 26 46.52 -39.47 12.48
N VAL A 27 46.92 -39.68 13.74
CA VAL A 27 46.11 -39.25 14.89
C VAL A 27 46.11 -37.72 14.93
N CYS A 28 44.99 -37.09 15.30
CA CYS A 28 44.76 -35.64 15.10
C CYS A 28 45.97 -34.74 15.45
N LYS A 29 46.67 -35.00 16.57
CA LYS A 29 47.86 -34.25 17.00
C LYS A 29 49.06 -34.24 16.03
N GLN A 30 49.06 -35.09 15.01
CA GLN A 30 50.08 -35.15 13.96
C GLN A 30 49.70 -34.29 12.73
N ILE A 31 48.47 -33.76 12.68
CA ILE A 31 47.98 -32.89 11.61
C ILE A 31 48.30 -31.44 11.99
N LEU A 32 49.19 -30.81 11.22
CA LEU A 32 49.74 -29.47 11.51
C LEU A 32 49.05 -28.34 10.72
N SER A 33 47.93 -28.64 10.06
CA SER A 33 47.21 -27.74 9.16
C SER A 33 45.73 -27.67 9.57
N GLN A 34 45.20 -26.45 9.70
CA GLN A 34 43.79 -26.21 10.04
C GLN A 34 42.83 -26.77 8.99
N LEU A 35 43.20 -26.67 7.71
CA LEU A 35 42.37 -27.13 6.60
C LEU A 35 42.28 -28.67 6.60
N ASP A 36 43.41 -29.35 6.76
CA ASP A 36 43.46 -30.81 6.78
C ASP A 36 42.80 -31.37 8.05
N CYS A 37 42.93 -30.67 9.18
CA CYS A 37 42.24 -31.03 10.42
C CYS A 37 40.71 -30.96 10.28
N ALA A 38 40.19 -30.01 9.50
CA ALA A 38 38.76 -29.87 9.24
C ALA A 38 38.19 -30.96 8.31
N THR A 39 39.03 -31.65 7.53
CA THR A 39 38.60 -32.76 6.65
C THR A 39 38.56 -34.13 7.34
N GLN A 40 38.98 -34.22 8.61
CA GLN A 40 38.86 -35.42 9.42
C GLN A 40 37.67 -35.28 10.40
N ASP A 41 36.68 -36.15 10.29
CA ASP A 41 35.43 -36.04 11.06
C ASP A 41 35.63 -36.19 12.58
N ASP A 42 36.66 -36.93 13.00
CA ASP A 42 37.00 -37.15 14.41
C ASP A 42 37.98 -36.10 14.98
N CYS A 43 38.33 -35.05 14.22
CA CYS A 43 39.30 -34.03 14.62
C CYS A 43 38.75 -32.58 14.55
N GLN A 44 39.20 -31.71 15.46
CA GLN A 44 38.89 -30.28 15.49
C GLN A 44 40.16 -29.45 15.67
N TRP A 45 40.23 -28.32 14.99
CA TRP A 45 41.35 -27.40 15.11
C TRP A 45 41.16 -26.47 16.30
N ASN A 46 42.13 -26.42 17.22
CA ASN A 46 42.13 -25.48 18.33
C ASN A 46 42.93 -24.23 17.94
N SER A 47 42.22 -23.12 17.72
CA SER A 47 42.81 -21.83 17.30
C SER A 47 43.67 -21.15 18.38
N VAL A 48 43.62 -21.60 19.64
CA VAL A 48 44.45 -21.05 20.73
C VAL A 48 45.76 -21.80 20.89
N SER A 49 45.77 -23.12 20.68
CA SER A 49 46.99 -23.96 20.71
C SER A 49 47.67 -24.10 19.34
N ALA A 50 47.00 -23.67 18.26
CA ALA A 50 47.42 -23.83 16.86
C ALA A 50 47.74 -25.29 16.48
N ALA A 51 46.98 -26.24 17.04
CA ALA A 51 47.15 -27.66 16.81
C ALA A 51 45.80 -28.36 16.53
N CYS A 52 45.86 -29.46 15.79
CA CYS A 52 44.71 -30.32 15.57
C CYS A 52 44.54 -31.28 16.74
N GLU A 53 43.34 -31.30 17.32
CA GLU A 53 42.96 -32.11 18.48
C GLU A 53 41.79 -33.04 18.10
N ALA A 54 41.48 -34.06 18.90
CA ALA A 54 40.30 -34.89 18.63
C ALA A 54 39.00 -34.11 18.92
N ARG A 55 37.97 -34.25 18.07
CA ARG A 55 36.62 -33.75 18.34
C ARG A 55 36.07 -34.41 19.60
N LYS A 56 35.60 -33.59 20.53
CA LYS A 56 34.74 -34.07 21.63
C LYS A 56 33.31 -34.10 21.10
N SER A 57 32.89 -35.26 20.61
CA SER A 57 31.53 -35.49 20.09
C SER A 57 30.46 -35.26 21.17
N THR A 58 29.70 -34.16 21.09
CA THR A 58 28.54 -33.88 21.99
C THR A 58 27.38 -33.07 21.40
N ASP A 59 27.37 -32.65 20.13
CA ASP A 59 26.49 -31.53 19.70
C ASP A 59 25.00 -31.83 19.57
N ILE A 60 24.59 -33.02 19.11
CA ILE A 60 23.15 -33.37 19.09
C ILE A 60 22.61 -33.64 20.52
N GLU A 61 23.46 -34.13 21.44
CA GLU A 61 23.12 -34.22 22.85
C GLU A 61 23.07 -32.83 23.51
N SER A 62 23.89 -31.86 23.09
CA SER A 62 23.85 -30.48 23.57
C SER A 62 22.51 -29.80 23.24
N TYR A 63 22.05 -29.88 21.99
CA TYR A 63 20.76 -29.30 21.55
C TYR A 63 19.59 -29.82 22.39
N CYS A 64 19.46 -31.15 22.52
CA CYS A 64 18.35 -31.71 23.29
C CYS A 64 18.53 -31.49 24.81
N SER A 65 19.75 -31.64 25.37
CA SER A 65 19.95 -31.56 26.82
C SER A 65 19.78 -30.16 27.43
N GLN A 66 19.79 -29.10 26.62
CA GLN A 66 19.51 -27.73 27.07
C GLN A 66 18.01 -27.38 27.10
N SER A 67 17.13 -28.18 26.47
CA SER A 67 15.69 -27.87 26.47
C SER A 67 15.02 -28.21 27.81
N THR A 68 14.31 -27.23 28.38
CA THR A 68 13.46 -27.40 29.56
C THR A 68 12.07 -27.96 29.23
N THR A 69 11.67 -27.94 27.96
CA THR A 69 10.41 -28.51 27.45
C THR A 69 10.70 -29.53 26.36
N CYS A 70 10.20 -30.75 26.55
CA CYS A 70 10.47 -31.90 25.68
C CYS A 70 9.30 -32.89 25.85
N PRO A 71 8.81 -33.55 24.79
CA PRO A 71 9.39 -33.65 23.44
C PRO A 71 9.17 -32.43 22.55
N ILE A 72 10.09 -32.24 21.59
CA ILE A 72 10.06 -31.21 20.54
C ILE A 72 10.59 -31.81 19.23
N ALA A 73 10.44 -31.12 18.10
CA ALA A 73 10.91 -31.64 16.81
C ALA A 73 12.40 -32.04 16.84
N GLY A 74 12.70 -33.31 16.54
CA GLY A 74 14.07 -33.86 16.57
C GLY A 74 14.58 -34.36 17.93
N CYS A 75 13.88 -34.08 19.04
CA CYS A 75 14.26 -34.56 20.37
C CYS A 75 13.15 -35.37 21.05
N ALA A 76 13.56 -36.38 21.81
CA ALA A 76 12.71 -37.24 22.60
C ALA A 76 13.02 -37.13 24.09
N PHE A 77 12.00 -37.19 24.94
CA PHE A 77 12.18 -37.16 26.39
C PHE A 77 12.35 -38.58 26.94
N TYR A 78 13.54 -38.91 27.45
CA TYR A 78 13.84 -40.26 27.92
C TYR A 78 14.77 -40.24 29.14
N ASN A 79 14.46 -41.06 30.15
CA ASN A 79 15.16 -41.08 31.44
C ASN A 79 15.33 -39.69 32.10
N LYS A 80 14.24 -38.91 32.11
CA LYS A 80 14.16 -37.54 32.67
C LYS A 80 15.13 -36.53 32.04
N LYS A 81 15.62 -36.81 30.84
CA LYS A 81 16.44 -35.89 30.03
C LYS A 81 15.90 -35.84 28.61
N CYS A 82 15.97 -34.68 27.99
CA CYS A 82 15.69 -34.56 26.57
C CYS A 82 16.94 -35.00 25.78
N LYS A 83 16.77 -35.91 24.82
CA LYS A 83 17.81 -36.57 24.02
C LYS A 83 17.44 -36.56 22.54
N PRO A 84 18.37 -36.80 21.61
CA PRO A 84 18.04 -36.94 20.18
C PRO A 84 16.98 -38.02 19.95
N PHE A 85 16.01 -37.75 19.07
CA PHE A 85 15.01 -38.75 18.69
C PHE A 85 15.56 -39.70 17.63
N SER A 86 15.73 -40.97 18.01
CA SER A 86 16.33 -42.01 17.15
C SER A 86 15.30 -42.98 16.54
N GLY A 87 14.01 -42.60 16.51
CA GLY A 87 12.89 -43.44 16.10
C GLY A 87 12.26 -44.22 17.26
N CYS A 88 10.96 -44.53 17.14
CA CYS A 88 10.16 -45.01 18.27
C CYS A 88 10.59 -46.39 18.81
N THR A 89 11.03 -47.30 17.94
CA THR A 89 11.31 -48.71 18.27
C THR A 89 12.47 -48.94 19.24
N VAL A 90 13.23 -47.89 19.57
CA VAL A 90 14.33 -47.89 20.55
C VAL A 90 13.83 -47.72 21.98
N TYR A 91 12.64 -47.13 22.18
CA TYR A 91 12.12 -46.83 23.52
C TYR A 91 11.15 -47.92 24.02
N ILE A 92 11.45 -48.48 25.19
CA ILE A 92 10.62 -49.50 25.84
C ILE A 92 9.63 -48.79 26.75
N ALA A 93 8.42 -48.55 26.23
CA ALA A 93 7.27 -48.13 27.02
C ALA A 93 6.00 -48.83 26.51
N THR A 94 5.17 -49.28 27.45
CA THR A 94 4.04 -50.20 27.21
C THR A 94 2.69 -49.48 27.10
N THR A 95 2.65 -48.15 27.27
CA THR A 95 1.44 -47.34 27.12
C THR A 95 1.62 -46.24 26.08
N HIS A 96 0.51 -45.86 25.42
CA HIS A 96 0.50 -44.77 24.46
C HIS A 96 0.92 -43.42 25.08
N ALA A 97 0.46 -43.12 26.29
CA ALA A 97 0.79 -41.87 26.99
C ALA A 97 2.30 -41.75 27.27
N ASP A 98 2.95 -42.85 27.68
CA ASP A 98 4.40 -42.85 27.89
C ASP A 98 5.16 -42.67 26.57
N CYS A 99 4.72 -43.32 25.48
CA CYS A 99 5.33 -43.14 24.16
C CYS A 99 5.13 -41.73 23.59
N GLN A 100 3.97 -41.11 23.78
CA GLN A 100 3.72 -39.70 23.41
C GLN A 100 4.54 -38.72 24.26
N ALA A 101 4.70 -39.00 25.56
CA ALA A 101 5.60 -38.25 26.43
C ALA A 101 7.07 -38.38 26.00
N ILE A 102 7.45 -39.48 25.34
CA ILE A 102 8.77 -39.63 24.72
C ILE A 102 8.86 -38.86 23.40
N SER A 103 7.86 -38.97 22.50
CA SER A 103 7.79 -38.21 21.24
C SER A 103 6.37 -38.25 20.66
N PRO A 104 5.82 -37.13 20.13
CA PRO A 104 4.47 -37.10 19.55
C PRO A 104 4.33 -37.96 18.29
N LEU A 105 5.44 -38.44 17.73
CA LEU A 105 5.49 -39.34 16.58
C LEU A 105 5.33 -40.83 16.96
N CYS A 106 5.19 -41.15 18.25
CA CYS A 106 5.22 -42.52 18.77
C CYS A 106 3.93 -42.96 19.48
N THR A 107 3.45 -44.17 19.20
CA THR A 107 2.44 -44.89 19.99
C THR A 107 3.05 -46.16 20.59
N SER A 108 2.36 -46.91 21.46
CA SER A 108 2.89 -48.16 22.01
C SER A 108 2.24 -49.38 21.38
N ASN A 109 2.98 -50.46 21.15
CA ASN A 109 2.41 -51.76 20.79
C ASN A 109 2.10 -52.65 22.02
N GLY A 110 2.28 -52.15 23.24
CA GLY A 110 2.16 -52.90 24.50
C GLY A 110 3.47 -53.46 25.05
N GLU A 111 4.52 -53.54 24.23
CA GLU A 111 5.87 -53.96 24.65
C GLU A 111 6.88 -52.80 24.54
N LYS A 112 6.77 -52.00 23.47
CA LYS A 112 7.65 -50.88 23.15
C LYS A 112 6.92 -49.82 22.33
N CYS A 113 7.57 -48.66 22.17
CA CYS A 113 7.06 -47.65 21.26
C CYS A 113 7.25 -48.06 19.79
N ILE A 114 6.29 -47.71 18.95
CA ILE A 114 6.30 -47.84 17.49
C ILE A 114 5.89 -46.51 16.87
N ASN A 115 6.16 -46.32 15.58
CA ASN A 115 5.76 -45.10 14.89
C ASN A 115 4.23 -45.00 14.85
N VAL A 116 3.71 -43.79 14.96
CA VAL A 116 2.30 -43.49 14.64
C VAL A 116 2.09 -43.73 13.13
N SER A 117 1.05 -44.49 12.77
CA SER A 117 0.76 -44.83 11.36
C SER A 117 -0.06 -43.75 10.64
N THR A 118 0.06 -43.72 9.31
CA THR A 118 -0.67 -42.79 8.45
C THR A 118 -2.17 -43.04 8.49
N THR A 119 -2.60 -44.30 8.62
CA THR A 119 -4.01 -44.67 8.80
C THR A 119 -4.20 -45.49 10.07
N CYS A 120 -5.39 -45.44 10.66
CA CYS A 120 -5.70 -46.25 11.83
C CYS A 120 -5.73 -47.76 11.51
N ASP A 121 -6.13 -48.13 10.28
CA ASP A 121 -6.25 -49.53 9.83
C ASP A 121 -4.94 -50.33 9.89
N ASP A 122 -3.79 -49.66 9.90
CA ASP A 122 -2.46 -50.29 9.97
C ASP A 122 -2.12 -50.86 11.36
N TYR A 123 -2.86 -50.47 12.41
CA TYR A 123 -2.59 -50.92 13.77
C TYR A 123 -3.15 -52.32 14.04
N LEU A 124 -2.24 -53.28 14.21
CA LEU A 124 -2.54 -54.69 14.47
C LEU A 124 -2.87 -55.01 15.94
N VAL A 125 -2.72 -54.05 16.86
CA VAL A 125 -2.95 -54.25 18.31
C VAL A 125 -3.66 -53.07 18.96
N GLN A 126 -4.54 -53.35 19.93
CA GLN A 126 -5.40 -52.38 20.61
C GLN A 126 -4.64 -51.20 21.23
N ILE A 127 -3.48 -51.46 21.83
CA ILE A 127 -2.69 -50.45 22.55
C ILE A 127 -2.11 -49.39 21.59
N ALA A 128 -1.86 -49.77 20.32
CA ALA A 128 -1.33 -48.85 19.31
C ALA A 128 -2.43 -47.98 18.68
N CYS A 129 -3.66 -48.52 18.62
CA CYS A 129 -4.85 -47.91 18.05
C CYS A 129 -5.35 -46.71 18.87
N GLN A 130 -4.70 -45.56 18.70
CA GLN A 130 -4.97 -44.36 19.49
C GLN A 130 -5.06 -43.10 18.64
N ILE A 131 -4.09 -42.85 17.75
CA ILE A 131 -4.06 -41.71 16.81
C ILE A 131 -3.38 -42.09 15.49
N ASN A 132 -3.66 -41.35 14.41
CA ASN A 132 -2.90 -41.39 13.15
C ASN A 132 -1.86 -40.24 13.06
N THR A 133 -1.08 -40.16 11.97
CA THR A 133 -0.04 -39.10 11.80
C THR A 133 -0.58 -37.67 11.78
N GLN A 134 -1.89 -37.48 11.57
CA GLN A 134 -2.57 -36.19 11.64
C GLN A 134 -3.06 -35.85 13.06
N GLN A 135 -2.70 -36.68 14.07
CA GLN A 135 -3.22 -36.62 15.45
C GLN A 135 -4.75 -36.86 15.53
N TYR A 136 -5.37 -37.44 14.49
CA TYR A 136 -6.78 -37.81 14.51
C TYR A 136 -6.97 -39.11 15.31
N PRO A 137 -7.93 -39.18 16.25
CA PRO A 137 -8.12 -40.34 17.10
C PRO A 137 -8.60 -41.59 16.33
N CYS A 138 -8.12 -42.76 16.77
CA CYS A 138 -8.50 -44.06 16.23
C CYS A 138 -9.48 -44.79 17.16
N PHE A 139 -10.28 -45.70 16.60
CA PHE A 139 -11.20 -46.57 17.34
C PHE A 139 -10.81 -48.05 17.16
N TRP A 140 -10.72 -48.78 18.28
CA TRP A 140 -10.48 -50.23 18.26
C TRP A 140 -11.79 -51.00 18.26
N ASP A 141 -12.08 -51.69 17.16
CA ASP A 141 -13.18 -52.64 17.07
C ASP A 141 -12.78 -53.94 17.78
N SER A 142 -13.35 -54.17 18.95
CA SER A 142 -13.12 -55.37 19.75
C SER A 142 -13.79 -56.63 19.19
N GLN A 143 -14.79 -56.50 18.31
CA GLN A 143 -15.45 -57.66 17.67
C GLN A 143 -14.60 -58.20 16.53
N ASN A 144 -14.05 -57.30 15.72
CA ASN A 144 -13.18 -57.66 14.59
C ASN A 144 -11.69 -57.68 14.94
N SER A 145 -11.32 -57.33 16.18
CA SER A 145 -9.92 -57.19 16.65
C SER A 145 -9.06 -56.34 15.71
N LYS A 146 -9.62 -55.22 15.24
CA LYS A 146 -9.02 -54.35 14.23
C LYS A 146 -9.17 -52.88 14.62
N CYS A 147 -8.14 -52.09 14.36
CA CYS A 147 -8.23 -50.64 14.45
C CYS A 147 -8.87 -50.03 13.19
N GLN A 148 -9.60 -48.93 13.35
CA GLN A 148 -10.19 -48.15 12.26
C GLN A 148 -10.27 -46.66 12.62
N GLU A 149 -10.46 -45.80 11.63
CA GLU A 149 -10.75 -44.37 11.90
C GLU A 149 -12.15 -44.21 12.50
N ILE A 150 -12.32 -43.19 13.36
CA ILE A 150 -13.62 -42.84 13.92
C ILE A 150 -14.56 -42.34 12.81
N ALA A 151 -15.73 -42.97 12.71
CA ALA A 151 -16.79 -42.68 11.74
C ALA A 151 -18.12 -42.23 12.39
N ALA A 152 -18.28 -42.42 13.70
CA ALA A 152 -19.47 -42.02 14.46
C ALA A 152 -19.10 -41.37 15.82
N CYS A 153 -19.95 -40.48 16.34
CA CYS A 153 -19.60 -39.68 17.52
C CYS A 153 -19.41 -40.51 18.80
N ASP A 154 -20.11 -41.63 18.94
CA ASP A 154 -20.01 -42.54 20.09
C ASP A 154 -18.69 -43.32 20.15
N GLN A 155 -17.90 -43.31 19.08
CA GLN A 155 -16.58 -43.93 18.99
C GLN A 155 -15.44 -43.01 19.53
N PHE A 156 -15.72 -41.74 19.83
CA PHE A 156 -14.70 -40.83 20.38
C PHE A 156 -14.29 -41.22 21.82
N PRO A 157 -12.98 -41.14 22.16
CA PRO A 157 -12.50 -41.47 23.50
C PRO A 157 -13.16 -40.62 24.60
N THR A 158 -13.31 -41.17 25.80
CA THR A 158 -13.98 -40.48 26.92
C THR A 158 -13.28 -39.21 27.40
N THR A 159 -12.02 -39.00 27.01
CA THR A 159 -11.23 -37.77 27.24
C THR A 159 -11.71 -36.55 26.42
N TYR A 160 -12.57 -36.78 25.42
CA TYR A 160 -13.30 -35.75 24.69
C TYR A 160 -14.56 -35.36 25.47
N ASP A 161 -14.38 -34.48 26.45
CA ASP A 161 -15.35 -34.12 27.50
C ASP A 161 -15.99 -32.73 27.32
N SER A 162 -15.69 -32.02 26.23
CA SER A 162 -16.26 -30.71 25.92
C SER A 162 -16.73 -30.59 24.47
N HIS A 163 -17.73 -29.74 24.24
CA HIS A 163 -18.28 -29.48 22.91
C HIS A 163 -17.17 -29.13 21.90
N GLN A 164 -16.21 -28.27 22.27
CA GLN A 164 -15.12 -27.83 21.39
C GLN A 164 -14.20 -28.99 20.99
N LYS A 165 -13.89 -29.92 21.91
CA LYS A 165 -13.09 -31.11 21.61
C LYS A 165 -13.83 -32.03 20.62
N CYS A 166 -15.12 -32.30 20.86
CA CYS A 166 -15.94 -33.13 19.98
C CYS A 166 -16.18 -32.52 18.60
N GLN A 167 -16.50 -31.23 18.56
CA GLN A 167 -16.77 -30.49 17.32
C GLN A 167 -15.52 -30.35 16.45
N SER A 168 -14.38 -30.00 17.03
CA SER A 168 -13.13 -29.78 16.26
C SER A 168 -12.65 -31.05 15.56
N MET A 169 -12.68 -32.21 16.23
CA MET A 169 -12.34 -33.48 15.57
C MET A 169 -13.45 -33.96 14.65
N GLY A 170 -14.72 -33.80 15.01
CA GLY A 170 -15.86 -34.18 14.15
C GLY A 170 -15.80 -33.47 12.79
N LEU A 171 -15.49 -32.18 12.77
CA LEU A 171 -15.34 -31.38 11.55
C LEU A 171 -14.30 -31.95 10.57
N LEU A 172 -13.20 -32.55 11.04
CA LEU A 172 -12.16 -33.14 10.18
C LEU A 172 -12.67 -34.31 9.31
N LYS A 173 -13.75 -34.97 9.73
CA LYS A 173 -14.42 -36.06 8.98
C LYS A 173 -15.89 -35.74 8.66
N SER A 174 -16.31 -34.47 8.77
CA SER A 174 -17.71 -34.01 8.57
C SER A 174 -18.77 -34.65 9.48
N ILE A 175 -18.39 -35.09 10.68
CA ILE A 175 -19.28 -35.67 11.70
C ILE A 175 -19.72 -34.58 12.68
N LYS A 176 -21.04 -34.40 12.89
CA LYS A 176 -21.59 -33.38 13.82
C LYS A 176 -21.68 -33.92 15.25
N CYS A 177 -20.65 -33.70 16.07
CA CYS A 177 -20.57 -34.20 17.44
C CYS A 177 -20.61 -33.11 18.52
N THR A 178 -21.22 -33.42 19.66
CA THR A 178 -21.15 -32.64 20.92
C THR A 178 -20.74 -33.56 22.08
N ALA A 179 -20.43 -32.99 23.26
CA ALA A 179 -19.95 -33.78 24.40
C ALA A 179 -21.07 -34.53 25.13
N LYS A 180 -20.69 -35.68 25.70
CA LYS A 180 -21.50 -36.52 26.57
C LYS A 180 -21.15 -36.29 28.04
N GLU A 181 -22.13 -36.41 28.92
CA GLU A 181 -21.95 -36.11 30.34
C GLU A 181 -20.84 -36.91 31.02
N THR A 182 -20.74 -38.21 30.68
CA THR A 182 -19.73 -39.15 31.19
C THR A 182 -18.37 -39.04 30.50
N GLY A 183 -18.17 -38.04 29.64
CA GLY A 183 -17.05 -37.98 28.70
C GLY A 183 -17.32 -38.79 27.44
N GLY A 184 -16.62 -38.43 26.36
CA GLY A 184 -16.84 -38.93 25.00
C GLY A 184 -17.85 -38.08 24.26
N CYS A 185 -18.02 -38.35 22.97
CA CYS A 185 -18.93 -37.56 22.13
C CYS A 185 -20.24 -38.30 21.84
N ILE A 186 -21.25 -37.53 21.45
CA ILE A 186 -22.55 -37.98 20.93
C ILE A 186 -22.92 -37.14 19.71
N ASN A 187 -23.84 -37.65 18.90
CA ASN A 187 -24.38 -36.89 17.77
C ASN A 187 -25.08 -35.62 18.28
N ILE A 188 -24.98 -34.55 17.49
CA ILE A 188 -25.83 -33.37 17.67
C ILE A 188 -27.23 -33.72 17.13
N GLU A 189 -28.25 -33.52 17.96
CA GLU A 189 -29.65 -33.84 17.67
C GLU A 189 -30.38 -32.60 17.13
N ASP A 190 -31.57 -32.77 16.55
CA ASP A 190 -32.45 -31.68 16.10
C ASP A 190 -33.05 -30.85 17.24
N ASP A 191 -33.30 -31.46 18.40
CA ASP A 191 -33.89 -30.82 19.58
C ASP A 191 -32.86 -30.66 20.70
N CYS A 192 -32.66 -29.42 21.16
CA CYS A 192 -31.79 -29.11 22.30
C CYS A 192 -32.15 -29.93 23.56
N THR A 193 -33.43 -30.25 23.80
CA THR A 193 -33.87 -30.97 25.01
C THR A 193 -33.30 -32.39 25.15
N LYS A 194 -32.76 -32.95 24.06
CA LYS A 194 -32.07 -34.25 24.05
C LYS A 194 -30.61 -34.17 24.52
N HIS A 195 -30.05 -32.98 24.72
CA HIS A 195 -28.66 -32.78 25.13
C HIS A 195 -28.49 -32.66 26.65
N THR A 196 -27.41 -33.24 27.18
CA THR A 196 -27.00 -33.04 28.58
C THR A 196 -26.24 -31.72 28.74
N GLU A 197 -25.97 -31.31 29.98
CA GLU A 197 -25.32 -30.03 30.31
C GLU A 197 -24.07 -29.76 29.46
N LYS A 198 -23.12 -30.70 29.41
CA LYS A 198 -21.87 -30.54 28.62
C LYS A 198 -22.09 -30.51 27.11
N GLY A 199 -23.18 -31.11 26.63
CA GLY A 199 -23.53 -31.16 25.21
C GLY A 199 -24.36 -29.96 24.73
N CYS A 200 -24.91 -29.19 25.67
CA CYS A 200 -25.94 -28.18 25.45
C CYS A 200 -25.40 -26.86 24.85
N VAL A 201 -25.05 -26.89 23.57
CA VAL A 201 -24.46 -25.72 22.87
C VAL A 201 -25.19 -25.35 21.58
N VAL A 202 -25.50 -26.34 20.73
CA VAL A 202 -26.13 -26.12 19.42
C VAL A 202 -26.86 -27.39 18.97
N ASN A 203 -27.99 -27.25 18.28
CA ASN A 203 -28.71 -28.37 17.64
C ASN A 203 -28.23 -28.60 16.20
N SER A 204 -28.78 -29.63 15.53
CA SER A 204 -28.32 -30.08 14.21
C SER A 204 -28.69 -29.11 13.08
N LEU A 205 -29.71 -28.28 13.33
CA LEU A 205 -30.18 -27.18 12.49
C LEU A 205 -29.32 -25.91 12.61
N GLY A 206 -28.54 -25.77 13.69
CA GLY A 206 -27.67 -24.62 13.97
C GLY A 206 -28.22 -23.62 15.00
N ASN A 207 -29.37 -23.90 15.61
CA ASN A 207 -29.94 -23.07 16.68
C ASN A 207 -29.11 -23.23 17.96
N GLN A 208 -28.87 -22.12 18.66
CA GLN A 208 -28.10 -22.15 19.90
C GLN A 208 -28.91 -22.74 21.05
N CYS A 209 -28.30 -23.62 21.83
CA CYS A 209 -28.86 -24.13 23.06
C CYS A 209 -28.26 -23.42 24.29
N PHE A 210 -28.92 -23.53 25.44
CA PHE A 210 -28.37 -23.18 26.75
C PHE A 210 -28.94 -24.09 27.84
N TRP A 211 -28.17 -24.29 28.90
CA TRP A 211 -28.58 -25.04 30.08
C TRP A 211 -29.24 -24.10 31.10
N ASP A 212 -30.44 -24.43 31.56
CA ASP A 212 -31.19 -23.57 32.51
C ASP A 212 -31.07 -24.01 33.99
N ASN A 213 -30.08 -24.87 34.28
CA ASN A 213 -29.87 -25.60 35.54
C ASN A 213 -30.84 -26.76 35.80
N ALA A 214 -31.76 -27.07 34.88
CA ALA A 214 -32.63 -28.25 34.96
C ALA A 214 -32.63 -29.07 33.65
N ALA A 215 -32.63 -28.41 32.49
CA ALA A 215 -32.61 -29.06 31.18
C ALA A 215 -31.91 -28.18 30.13
N CYS A 216 -31.53 -28.81 29.02
CA CYS A 216 -31.07 -28.09 27.84
C CYS A 216 -32.26 -27.54 27.07
N LYS A 217 -32.21 -26.27 26.66
CA LYS A 217 -33.28 -25.58 25.92
C LYS A 217 -32.70 -24.79 24.78
N GLU A 218 -33.49 -24.60 23.72
CA GLU A 218 -33.15 -23.65 22.67
C GLU A 218 -33.21 -22.21 23.22
N LYS A 219 -32.22 -21.38 22.87
CA LYS A 219 -32.22 -19.97 23.27
C LYS A 219 -33.33 -19.21 22.54
N THR A 220 -34.12 -18.47 23.31
CA THR A 220 -35.11 -17.51 22.81
C THR A 220 -34.99 -16.25 23.66
N CYS A 221 -35.30 -15.06 23.16
CA CYS A 221 -35.07 -13.87 23.99
C CYS A 221 -35.88 -13.89 25.30
N VAL A 222 -37.05 -14.53 25.29
CA VAL A 222 -37.93 -14.68 26.46
C VAL A 222 -37.40 -15.62 27.54
N ASN A 223 -36.41 -16.49 27.24
CA ASN A 223 -35.80 -17.39 28.23
C ASN A 223 -34.39 -16.96 28.69
N ALA A 224 -33.97 -15.74 28.31
CA ALA A 224 -32.75 -15.12 28.80
C ALA A 224 -32.82 -14.85 30.33
N PRO A 225 -31.69 -14.95 31.06
CA PRO A 225 -31.63 -14.68 32.50
C PRO A 225 -32.19 -13.30 32.90
N THR A 226 -32.99 -13.24 33.96
CA THR A 226 -33.53 -11.98 34.51
C THR A 226 -32.46 -11.04 35.07
N THR A 227 -31.25 -11.54 35.30
CA THR A 227 -30.05 -10.76 35.65
C THR A 227 -29.46 -9.97 34.49
N TYR A 228 -29.96 -10.15 33.26
CA TYR A 228 -29.56 -9.35 32.11
C TYR A 228 -30.41 -8.08 32.10
N THR A 229 -29.78 -6.96 32.45
CA THR A 229 -30.41 -5.66 32.69
C THR A 229 -30.01 -4.60 31.66
N THR A 230 -29.15 -4.97 30.71
CA THR A 230 -28.59 -4.08 29.68
C THR A 230 -28.73 -4.67 28.29
N GLN A 231 -28.78 -3.80 27.29
CA GLN A 231 -28.87 -4.21 25.89
C GLN A 231 -27.72 -5.11 25.44
N ALA A 232 -26.49 -4.83 25.90
CA ALA A 232 -25.31 -5.62 25.56
C ALA A 232 -25.42 -7.08 26.05
N GLN A 233 -25.93 -7.29 27.27
CA GLN A 233 -26.15 -8.65 27.81
C GLN A 233 -27.20 -9.42 27.01
N CYS A 234 -28.30 -8.76 26.62
CA CYS A 234 -29.32 -9.38 25.77
C CYS A 234 -28.78 -9.72 24.37
N GLN A 235 -28.06 -8.80 23.72
CA GLN A 235 -27.48 -9.06 22.40
C GLN A 235 -26.38 -10.12 22.41
N GLN A 236 -25.63 -10.23 23.52
CA GLN A 236 -24.65 -11.31 23.72
C GLN A 236 -25.33 -12.67 23.94
N TYR A 237 -26.52 -12.69 24.54
CA TYR A 237 -27.31 -13.91 24.68
C TYR A 237 -27.74 -14.46 23.31
N MET A 238 -28.38 -13.59 22.52
CA MET A 238 -28.88 -13.79 21.15
C MET A 238 -28.97 -12.40 20.49
N ASN A 239 -28.41 -12.24 19.29
CA ASN A 239 -28.29 -10.93 18.64
C ASN A 239 -29.63 -10.29 18.22
N THR A 240 -30.71 -11.07 18.16
CA THR A 240 -32.07 -10.59 17.95
C THR A 240 -32.71 -10.00 19.21
N CYS A 241 -32.08 -10.07 20.38
CA CYS A 241 -32.71 -9.65 21.63
C CYS A 241 -32.53 -8.16 21.98
N SER A 242 -33.51 -7.65 22.70
CA SER A 242 -33.47 -6.38 23.41
C SER A 242 -33.80 -6.55 24.89
N VAL A 243 -33.40 -5.60 25.73
CA VAL A 243 -33.78 -5.58 27.15
C VAL A 243 -35.29 -5.32 27.31
N ASN A 244 -35.92 -6.03 28.25
CA ASN A 244 -37.34 -5.89 28.57
C ASN A 244 -37.67 -4.51 29.21
N GLU A 245 -38.94 -4.12 29.21
CA GLU A 245 -39.42 -2.81 29.71
C GLU A 245 -39.06 -2.52 31.17
N ASN A 246 -38.88 -3.58 31.98
CA ASN A 246 -38.54 -3.53 33.40
C ASN A 246 -37.02 -3.61 33.65
N MET A 247 -36.20 -3.56 32.61
CA MET A 247 -34.73 -3.68 32.67
C MET A 247 -34.26 -4.97 33.37
N ALA A 248 -35.01 -6.06 33.21
CA ALA A 248 -34.70 -7.38 33.78
C ALA A 248 -35.18 -8.47 32.82
N GLY A 249 -34.23 -9.24 32.27
CA GLY A 249 -34.47 -10.20 31.20
C GLY A 249 -34.65 -9.54 29.82
N CYS A 250 -34.78 -10.38 28.81
CA CYS A 250 -34.79 -9.96 27.42
C CYS A 250 -36.14 -10.24 26.72
N ILE A 251 -36.33 -9.58 25.59
CA ILE A 251 -37.45 -9.73 24.64
C ILE A 251 -36.88 -9.79 23.22
N GLU A 252 -37.63 -10.31 22.25
CA GLU A 252 -37.24 -10.16 20.85
C GLU A 252 -37.20 -8.66 20.49
N SER A 253 -36.19 -8.23 19.73
CA SER A 253 -36.09 -6.85 19.27
C SER A 253 -37.31 -6.53 18.39
N PRO A 254 -38.05 -5.44 18.69
CA PRO A 254 -39.22 -5.08 17.91
C PRO A 254 -38.89 -4.78 16.44
N SER A 255 -39.90 -4.94 15.57
CA SER A 255 -39.77 -4.66 14.14
C SER A 255 -39.48 -3.19 13.79
N SER A 256 -39.82 -2.26 14.68
CA SER A 256 -39.74 -0.81 14.50
C SER A 256 -39.42 -0.08 15.81
N CYS A 257 -38.69 1.03 15.71
CA CYS A 257 -38.25 1.84 16.86
C CYS A 257 -39.39 2.24 17.79
N GLU A 258 -40.56 2.57 17.23
CA GLU A 258 -41.74 3.09 17.91
C GLU A 258 -42.34 2.12 18.94
N ASN A 259 -41.98 0.84 18.89
CA ASN A 259 -42.43 -0.17 19.84
C ASN A 259 -41.61 -0.17 21.15
N TYR A 260 -40.50 0.56 21.22
CA TYR A 260 -39.76 0.76 22.46
C TYR A 260 -40.39 1.86 23.31
N THR A 261 -40.86 1.47 24.50
CA THR A 261 -41.60 2.33 25.43
C THR A 261 -40.72 2.97 26.50
N LYS A 262 -39.43 2.60 26.59
CA LYS A 262 -38.45 3.15 27.55
C LYS A 262 -37.14 3.57 26.86
N GLU A 263 -36.51 4.61 27.38
CA GLU A 263 -35.26 5.19 26.86
C GLU A 263 -34.13 4.16 26.77
N GLY A 264 -33.94 3.36 27.83
CA GLY A 264 -32.90 2.32 27.89
C GLY A 264 -33.07 1.14 26.91
N GLN A 265 -34.21 1.06 26.20
CA GLN A 265 -34.44 0.09 25.14
C GLN A 265 -34.18 0.65 23.74
N CYS A 266 -34.09 1.98 23.59
CA CYS A 266 -34.17 2.64 22.28
C CYS A 266 -32.88 2.52 21.47
N ILE A 267 -32.74 1.40 20.78
CA ILE A 267 -31.58 1.02 19.97
C ILE A 267 -31.98 0.64 18.55
N SER A 268 -31.06 0.75 17.60
CA SER A 268 -31.32 0.50 16.17
C SER A 268 -31.85 -0.91 15.90
N VAL A 269 -32.96 -1.03 15.16
CA VAL A 269 -33.58 -2.31 14.78
C VAL A 269 -33.59 -2.47 13.26
N ASN A 270 -33.31 -3.68 12.75
CA ASN A 270 -33.36 -4.00 11.31
C ASN A 270 -32.60 -3.02 10.38
N GLY A 271 -31.52 -2.40 10.88
CA GLY A 271 -30.74 -1.39 10.16
C GLY A 271 -31.33 0.04 10.18
N GLN A 272 -32.54 0.22 10.73
CA GLN A 272 -33.10 1.54 11.02
C GLN A 272 -32.47 2.10 12.30
N ILE A 273 -31.78 3.23 12.20
CA ILE A 273 -31.25 3.94 13.37
C ILE A 273 -32.43 4.47 14.18
N CYS A 274 -32.47 4.11 15.46
CA CYS A 274 -33.46 4.60 16.42
C CYS A 274 -32.83 5.65 17.34
N PHE A 275 -33.62 6.63 17.78
CA PHE A 275 -33.22 7.62 18.77
C PHE A 275 -34.37 7.90 19.75
N TRP A 276 -34.02 8.16 21.01
CA TRP A 276 -35.02 8.54 22.00
C TRP A 276 -35.40 10.01 21.79
N PHE A 277 -36.68 10.26 21.61
CA PHE A 277 -37.24 11.58 21.38
C PHE A 277 -37.98 12.04 22.63
N SER A 278 -37.76 13.31 23.03
CA SER A 278 -38.47 13.93 24.14
C SER A 278 -38.78 15.40 23.84
N ILE A 279 -40.07 15.73 23.79
CA ILE A 279 -40.57 17.12 23.80
C ILE A 279 -40.95 17.46 25.24
N THR A 280 -40.25 18.43 25.82
CA THR A 280 -40.67 19.11 27.04
C THR A 280 -41.32 20.45 26.68
N CYS A 281 -42.52 20.71 27.21
CA CYS A 281 -43.24 21.97 27.00
C CYS A 281 -43.03 22.91 28.18
N THR A 282 -42.75 24.19 27.91
CA THR A 282 -42.68 25.22 28.94
C THR A 282 -44.04 25.87 29.19
N GLU A 283 -44.24 26.38 30.41
CA GLU A 283 -45.50 26.97 30.85
C GLU A 283 -45.83 28.21 30.01
N GLY A 284 -47.01 28.22 29.38
CA GLY A 284 -47.47 29.31 28.48
C GLY A 284 -47.33 29.05 26.98
N GLN A 285 -46.71 27.94 26.55
CA GLN A 285 -46.52 27.62 25.13
C GLN A 285 -47.80 27.01 24.50
N GLN A 286 -48.62 27.83 23.81
CA GLN A 286 -49.76 27.30 23.05
C GLN A 286 -49.29 26.47 21.84
N ASN A 287 -49.94 25.33 21.63
CA ASN A 287 -49.61 24.29 20.62
C ASN A 287 -48.34 23.45 20.89
N CYS A 288 -47.90 23.30 22.15
CA CYS A 288 -46.93 22.26 22.54
C CYS A 288 -47.64 21.07 23.18
N THR A 289 -47.33 19.84 22.73
CA THR A 289 -47.77 18.59 23.37
C THR A 289 -46.54 17.83 23.84
N ALA A 290 -46.43 17.62 25.15
CA ALA A 290 -45.32 16.86 25.71
C ALA A 290 -45.43 15.40 25.27
N SER A 291 -44.36 14.87 24.69
CA SER A 291 -44.33 13.53 24.10
C SER A 291 -42.92 12.98 24.22
N SER A 292 -42.80 11.76 24.73
CA SER A 292 -41.54 11.01 24.75
C SER A 292 -41.74 9.59 24.22
N GLY A 293 -40.70 9.06 23.57
CA GLY A 293 -40.74 7.73 22.96
C GLY A 293 -39.59 7.51 21.99
N CYS A 294 -39.34 6.27 21.63
CA CYS A 294 -38.32 5.93 20.65
C CYS A 294 -38.85 6.17 19.23
N LYS A 295 -38.01 6.72 18.35
CA LYS A 295 -38.36 7.06 16.96
C LYS A 295 -37.27 6.65 15.99
N GLY A 296 -37.67 6.25 14.79
CA GLY A 296 -36.74 5.99 13.70
C GLY A 296 -36.18 7.27 13.08
N TRP A 297 -34.90 7.26 12.66
CA TRP A 297 -34.22 8.38 12.01
C TRP A 297 -34.65 8.54 10.54
N SER A 298 -35.90 8.95 10.34
CA SER A 298 -36.52 9.29 9.06
C SER A 298 -36.90 10.78 9.04
N CYS A 299 -37.07 11.35 7.84
CA CYS A 299 -37.35 12.78 7.66
C CYS A 299 -38.61 13.24 8.40
N GLU A 300 -39.61 12.37 8.48
CA GLU A 300 -40.93 12.61 9.07
C GLU A 300 -40.85 12.76 10.59
N ASN A 301 -39.81 12.20 11.22
CA ASN A 301 -39.52 12.32 12.66
C ASN A 301 -38.58 13.49 13.00
N ALA A 302 -38.28 14.38 12.04
CA ALA A 302 -37.54 15.61 12.32
C ALA A 302 -38.36 16.56 13.21
N LEU A 303 -37.68 17.34 14.06
CA LEU A 303 -38.29 18.39 14.87
C LEU A 303 -39.06 19.40 14.01
N SER A 304 -40.16 19.95 14.53
CA SER A 304 -40.94 20.99 13.84
C SER A 304 -40.21 22.32 13.68
N THR A 305 -39.10 22.51 14.41
CA THR A 305 -38.15 23.61 14.21
C THR A 305 -37.31 23.45 12.93
N SER A 306 -37.21 22.25 12.35
CA SER A 306 -36.57 22.00 11.06
C SER A 306 -37.49 22.41 9.91
N ASN A 307 -37.58 23.73 9.70
CA ASN A 307 -38.54 24.39 8.81
C ASN A 307 -37.94 24.94 7.51
N THR A 308 -36.72 24.52 7.15
CA THR A 308 -36.02 24.87 5.90
C THR A 308 -35.29 23.66 5.32
N ASP A 309 -35.02 23.66 4.02
CA ASP A 309 -34.23 22.61 3.35
C ASP A 309 -32.87 22.41 4.02
N LEU A 310 -32.23 23.51 4.45
CA LEU A 310 -30.96 23.47 5.20
C LEU A 310 -31.10 22.66 6.49
N LEU A 311 -32.03 23.02 7.38
CA LEU A 311 -32.23 22.34 8.67
C LEU A 311 -32.65 20.87 8.48
N CYS A 312 -33.45 20.58 7.44
CA CYS A 312 -33.82 19.22 7.09
C CYS A 312 -32.63 18.40 6.58
N SER A 313 -31.80 18.96 5.70
CA SER A 313 -30.59 18.30 5.19
C SER A 313 -29.52 18.10 6.25
N GLN A 314 -29.45 18.98 7.26
CA GLN A 314 -28.60 18.82 8.44
C GLN A 314 -29.11 17.70 9.36
N PHE A 315 -30.42 17.58 9.55
CA PHE A 315 -31.01 16.46 10.29
C PHE A 315 -30.76 15.12 9.59
N LYS A 316 -30.89 15.07 8.25
CA LYS A 316 -30.49 13.94 7.39
C LYS A 316 -30.45 14.39 5.92
N SER A 317 -29.38 14.11 5.18
CA SER A 317 -29.11 14.69 3.85
C SER A 317 -30.21 14.46 2.80
N GLU A 318 -30.84 13.29 2.83
CA GLU A 318 -31.97 12.91 1.96
C GLU A 318 -33.27 13.67 2.25
N CYS A 319 -33.32 14.56 3.24
CA CYS A 319 -34.52 15.30 3.62
C CYS A 319 -34.55 16.73 3.04
N THR A 320 -35.77 17.22 2.83
CA THR A 320 -36.11 18.60 2.51
C THR A 320 -37.28 19.04 3.40
N VAL A 321 -37.65 20.32 3.35
CA VAL A 321 -38.78 20.85 4.12
C VAL A 321 -40.12 20.29 3.64
N ASN A 322 -41.08 20.08 4.54
CA ASN A 322 -42.44 19.68 4.18
C ASN A 322 -43.24 20.85 3.55
N GLU A 323 -44.40 20.56 2.94
CA GLU A 323 -45.22 21.56 2.26
C GLU A 323 -45.70 22.69 3.20
N THR A 324 -45.83 22.40 4.50
CA THR A 324 -46.33 23.32 5.54
C THR A 324 -45.24 24.12 6.26
N LYS A 325 -43.94 23.87 6.02
CA LYS A 325 -42.80 24.41 6.77
C LYS A 325 -42.81 24.11 8.27
N THR A 326 -43.31 22.95 8.67
CA THR A 326 -43.45 22.51 10.07
C THR A 326 -42.69 21.23 10.40
N GLY A 327 -41.72 20.86 9.56
CA GLY A 327 -40.93 19.64 9.67
C GLY A 327 -40.36 19.23 8.31
N CYS A 328 -39.84 18.01 8.22
CA CYS A 328 -39.14 17.52 7.04
C CYS A 328 -39.88 16.35 6.36
N VAL A 329 -39.57 16.14 5.09
CA VAL A 329 -39.98 14.99 4.27
C VAL A 329 -38.79 14.54 3.42
N LYS A 330 -38.83 13.32 2.91
CA LYS A 330 -37.81 12.84 1.97
C LYS A 330 -37.80 13.67 0.67
N ARG A 331 -36.62 13.94 0.13
CA ARG A 331 -36.41 14.57 -1.18
C ARG A 331 -37.07 13.72 -2.27
N ALA A 332 -37.58 14.39 -3.30
CA ALA A 332 -38.15 13.73 -4.46
C ALA A 332 -37.05 13.22 -5.40
N THR A 333 -37.35 12.15 -6.14
CA THR A 333 -36.45 11.57 -7.15
C THR A 333 -36.37 12.39 -8.44
N ALA A 334 -37.30 13.33 -8.67
CA ALA A 334 -37.33 14.22 -9.83
C ALA A 334 -37.87 15.60 -9.45
N CYS A 335 -37.36 16.66 -10.07
CA CYS A 335 -37.70 18.04 -9.70
C CYS A 335 -39.19 18.36 -9.88
N ASN A 336 -39.83 17.82 -10.92
CA ASN A 336 -41.25 18.05 -11.23
C ASN A 336 -42.24 17.49 -10.19
N LEU A 337 -41.76 16.74 -9.20
CA LEU A 337 -42.57 16.25 -8.08
C LEU A 337 -42.68 17.28 -6.94
N TYR A 338 -41.82 18.30 -6.92
CA TYR A 338 -41.89 19.36 -5.90
C TYR A 338 -42.98 20.39 -6.22
N LYS A 339 -43.99 20.47 -5.35
CA LYS A 339 -45.13 21.38 -5.48
C LYS A 339 -44.87 22.80 -4.98
N THR A 340 -43.77 23.02 -4.25
CA THR A 340 -43.47 24.33 -3.64
C THR A 340 -42.05 24.80 -3.94
N GLN A 341 -41.87 26.12 -4.06
CA GLN A 341 -40.57 26.75 -4.30
C GLN A 341 -39.51 26.37 -3.26
N HIS A 342 -39.90 26.19 -2.00
CA HIS A 342 -38.98 25.93 -0.88
C HIS A 342 -38.39 24.51 -0.90
N GLN A 343 -39.03 23.58 -1.60
CA GLN A 343 -38.56 22.21 -1.80
C GLN A 343 -37.74 22.05 -3.09
N CYS A 344 -37.84 23.04 -3.99
CA CYS A 344 -37.28 22.99 -5.34
C CYS A 344 -35.77 23.29 -5.37
N ILE A 345 -34.97 22.41 -4.75
CA ILE A 345 -33.53 22.59 -4.54
C ILE A 345 -32.70 21.58 -5.36
N LYS A 346 -32.88 20.28 -5.10
CA LYS A 346 -32.18 19.16 -5.77
C LYS A 346 -32.93 17.83 -5.57
N THR A 347 -32.65 16.85 -6.43
CA THR A 347 -33.16 15.48 -6.30
C THR A 347 -32.55 14.72 -5.13
N LEU A 348 -33.17 13.59 -4.77
CA LEU A 348 -32.78 12.69 -3.68
C LEU A 348 -31.34 12.14 -3.82
N ASP A 349 -30.91 11.84 -5.04
CA ASP A 349 -29.59 11.32 -5.41
C ASP A 349 -28.54 12.44 -5.65
N GLU A 350 -28.94 13.70 -5.46
CA GLU A 350 -28.17 14.92 -5.71
C GLU A 350 -27.72 15.15 -7.18
N SER A 351 -28.04 14.25 -8.12
CA SER A 351 -27.57 14.31 -9.51
C SER A 351 -28.15 15.50 -10.29
N GLN A 352 -29.36 15.94 -9.94
CA GLN A 352 -30.07 17.01 -10.64
C GLN A 352 -30.44 18.15 -9.68
N ARG A 353 -29.87 19.33 -9.93
CA ARG A 353 -30.34 20.58 -9.31
C ARG A 353 -31.70 20.98 -9.86
N CYS A 354 -32.54 21.53 -9.02
CA CYS A 354 -33.88 21.97 -9.40
C CYS A 354 -33.98 23.50 -9.45
N TYR A 355 -34.91 24.00 -10.26
CA TYR A 355 -35.18 25.42 -10.43
C TYR A 355 -36.70 25.68 -10.45
N TRP A 356 -37.14 26.68 -9.69
CA TRP A 356 -38.55 27.09 -9.65
C TRP A 356 -38.81 28.15 -10.71
N ASN A 357 -39.56 27.80 -11.76
CA ASN A 357 -39.81 28.68 -12.91
C ASN A 357 -41.01 29.64 -12.72
N GLY A 358 -41.61 29.66 -11.52
CA GLY A 358 -42.81 30.43 -11.21
C GLY A 358 -44.13 29.64 -11.31
N THR A 359 -44.21 28.63 -12.18
CA THR A 359 -45.39 27.75 -12.31
C THR A 359 -45.21 26.39 -11.65
N GLY A 360 -43.97 25.92 -11.54
CA GLY A 360 -43.62 24.67 -10.87
C GLY A 360 -42.11 24.49 -10.74
N CYS A 361 -41.72 23.35 -10.19
CA CYS A 361 -40.33 22.97 -10.09
C CYS A 361 -39.89 22.17 -11.33
N VAL A 362 -38.75 22.52 -11.92
CA VAL A 362 -38.19 21.87 -13.11
C VAL A 362 -36.72 21.54 -12.91
N ASN A 363 -36.19 20.64 -13.74
CA ASN A 363 -34.74 20.39 -13.80
C ASN A 363 -34.03 21.69 -14.19
N MET A 364 -33.04 22.11 -13.42
CA MET A 364 -32.22 23.28 -13.73
C MET A 364 -31.40 23.03 -14.99
N SER A 365 -31.43 23.96 -15.95
CA SER A 365 -30.69 23.86 -17.22
C SER A 365 -30.44 25.24 -17.80
N CYS A 366 -29.38 25.43 -18.58
CA CYS A 366 -29.06 26.75 -19.16
C CYS A 366 -30.25 27.37 -19.93
N ALA A 367 -31.01 26.55 -20.66
CA ALA A 367 -32.15 26.99 -21.45
C ALA A 367 -33.34 27.54 -20.63
N ASN A 368 -33.43 27.23 -19.32
CA ASN A 368 -34.48 27.75 -18.44
C ASN A 368 -33.98 28.78 -17.40
N ALA A 369 -32.76 29.28 -17.57
CA ALA A 369 -32.25 30.40 -16.78
C ALA A 369 -33.09 31.66 -17.03
N VAL A 370 -33.75 32.18 -15.99
CA VAL A 370 -34.40 33.50 -16.02
C VAL A 370 -33.60 34.45 -15.13
N LEU A 371 -32.90 35.39 -15.77
CA LEU A 371 -31.97 36.32 -15.11
C LEU A 371 -32.43 37.77 -15.31
N THR A 372 -32.19 38.62 -14.31
CA THR A 372 -32.47 40.07 -14.40
C THR A 372 -31.57 40.78 -15.41
N THR A 373 -30.43 40.18 -15.75
CA THR A 373 -29.51 40.65 -16.79
C THR A 373 -28.74 39.43 -17.29
N TYR A 374 -28.79 39.15 -18.59
CA TYR A 374 -27.99 38.09 -19.20
C TYR A 374 -26.59 38.62 -19.51
N ASN A 375 -25.59 38.02 -18.89
CA ASN A 375 -24.17 38.22 -19.18
C ASN A 375 -23.41 36.95 -18.79
N GLU A 376 -22.14 36.85 -19.18
CA GLU A 376 -21.35 35.63 -18.97
C GLU A 376 -21.23 35.22 -17.50
N SER A 377 -21.01 36.18 -16.60
CA SER A 377 -20.95 35.93 -15.15
C SER A 377 -22.28 35.37 -14.64
N ASN A 378 -23.41 36.01 -14.96
CA ASN A 378 -24.72 35.59 -14.48
C ASN A 378 -25.17 34.24 -15.06
N CYS A 379 -24.81 33.90 -16.30
CA CYS A 379 -25.09 32.58 -16.88
C CYS A 379 -24.25 31.48 -16.22
N ASN A 380 -22.93 31.66 -16.13
CA ASN A 380 -22.01 30.73 -15.47
C ASN A 380 -22.38 30.53 -13.98
N ARG A 381 -22.85 31.59 -13.33
CA ARG A 381 -23.34 31.57 -11.95
C ARG A 381 -24.67 30.84 -11.77
N PHE A 382 -25.58 30.92 -12.75
CA PHE A 382 -26.83 30.14 -12.72
C PHE A 382 -26.50 28.65 -12.71
N MET A 383 -25.62 28.21 -13.62
CA MET A 383 -25.09 26.86 -13.63
C MET A 383 -23.70 26.88 -14.32
N PRO A 384 -22.64 26.29 -13.72
CA PRO A 384 -21.25 26.43 -14.21
C PRO A 384 -20.99 25.96 -15.64
N THR A 385 -21.87 25.14 -16.19
CA THR A 385 -21.83 24.65 -17.58
C THR A 385 -22.52 25.58 -18.57
N CYS A 386 -22.95 26.78 -18.15
CA CYS A 386 -23.65 27.75 -18.99
C CYS A 386 -22.78 28.94 -19.40
N THR A 387 -23.05 29.46 -20.59
CA THR A 387 -22.41 30.63 -21.22
C THR A 387 -23.49 31.55 -21.82
N LEU A 388 -23.17 32.80 -22.11
CA LEU A 388 -24.06 33.73 -22.81
C LEU A 388 -24.13 33.38 -24.31
N ILE A 389 -25.35 33.13 -24.81
CA ILE A 389 -25.64 32.90 -26.24
C ILE A 389 -26.87 33.72 -26.63
N ASN A 390 -26.68 34.70 -27.52
CA ASN A 390 -27.76 35.53 -28.09
C ASN A 390 -28.73 36.08 -27.03
N ASP A 391 -28.18 36.81 -26.05
CA ASP A 391 -28.88 37.43 -24.91
C ASP A 391 -29.68 36.45 -24.00
N LYS A 392 -29.33 35.16 -24.03
CA LYS A 392 -29.85 34.11 -23.14
C LYS A 392 -28.71 33.23 -22.64
N CYS A 393 -28.96 32.37 -21.65
CA CYS A 393 -27.98 31.35 -21.28
C CYS A 393 -28.16 30.10 -22.15
N GLY A 394 -27.05 29.52 -22.60
CA GLY A 394 -26.99 28.23 -23.27
C GLY A 394 -25.88 27.37 -22.71
N VAL A 395 -25.85 26.09 -23.09
CA VAL A 395 -24.81 25.15 -22.65
C VAL A 395 -23.49 25.53 -23.32
N ARG A 396 -22.43 25.64 -22.51
CA ARG A 396 -21.05 25.93 -22.93
C ARG A 396 -20.48 24.73 -23.69
N THR A 397 -20.57 24.80 -25.02
CA THR A 397 -19.85 23.91 -25.96
C THR A 397 -18.76 24.69 -26.68
N CYS A 398 -17.70 24.04 -27.18
CA CYS A 398 -16.65 24.76 -27.92
C CYS A 398 -17.26 25.64 -29.03
N ASN A 399 -18.19 25.08 -29.81
CA ASN A 399 -18.88 25.76 -30.92
C ASN A 399 -19.77 26.95 -30.51
N THR A 400 -19.97 27.20 -29.21
CA THR A 400 -20.79 28.32 -28.70
C THR A 400 -19.99 29.53 -28.25
N TYR A 401 -18.66 29.43 -28.16
CA TYR A 401 -17.83 30.59 -27.85
C TYR A 401 -17.75 31.56 -29.02
N GLN A 402 -18.17 32.81 -28.77
CA GLN A 402 -18.21 33.88 -29.79
C GLN A 402 -16.86 34.59 -29.98
N THR A 403 -15.90 34.40 -29.07
CA THR A 403 -14.58 35.05 -29.11
C THR A 403 -13.45 34.11 -28.73
N GLU A 404 -12.29 34.35 -29.34
CA GLU A 404 -11.03 33.64 -29.08
C GLU A 404 -10.67 33.63 -27.58
N LYS A 405 -10.81 34.78 -26.90
CA LYS A 405 -10.49 34.97 -25.47
C LYS A 405 -11.26 34.05 -24.52
N LEU A 406 -12.37 33.44 -24.96
CA LEU A 406 -13.20 32.53 -24.15
C LEU A 406 -13.00 31.05 -24.52
N CYS A 407 -12.42 30.75 -25.68
CA CYS A 407 -12.33 29.41 -26.24
C CYS A 407 -11.36 28.52 -25.42
N SER A 408 -11.92 27.69 -24.53
CA SER A 408 -11.15 27.00 -23.49
C SER A 408 -11.55 25.54 -23.29
N ILE A 409 -12.61 25.25 -22.51
CA ILE A 409 -13.14 23.89 -22.28
C ILE A 409 -14.67 23.87 -22.32
N ASP A 410 -15.25 22.76 -22.80
CA ASP A 410 -16.70 22.57 -22.80
C ASP A 410 -17.26 21.95 -21.51
N TYR A 411 -18.60 21.85 -21.43
CA TYR A 411 -19.32 21.25 -20.31
C TYR A 411 -19.03 19.75 -20.06
N GLN A 412 -18.35 19.07 -20.99
CA GLN A 412 -17.88 17.68 -20.88
C GLN A 412 -16.37 17.60 -20.58
N ASN A 413 -15.73 18.74 -20.27
CA ASN A 413 -14.29 18.92 -20.09
C ASN A 413 -13.45 18.62 -21.36
N GLN A 414 -14.04 18.70 -22.55
CA GLN A 414 -13.28 18.64 -23.80
C GLN A 414 -12.54 19.96 -24.02
N GLN A 415 -11.25 19.89 -24.35
CA GLN A 415 -10.46 21.07 -24.70
C GLN A 415 -10.91 21.67 -26.03
N CYS A 416 -10.86 22.99 -26.14
CA CYS A 416 -11.22 23.75 -27.35
C CYS A 416 -10.00 24.46 -27.96
N VAL A 417 -10.15 24.90 -29.21
CA VAL A 417 -9.21 25.82 -29.88
C VAL A 417 -9.95 26.76 -30.83
N TRP A 418 -9.44 27.99 -30.95
CA TRP A 418 -9.91 28.98 -31.91
C TRP A 418 -9.22 28.78 -33.26
N SER A 419 -10.00 28.62 -34.33
CA SER A 419 -9.53 28.57 -35.71
C SER A 419 -10.53 29.33 -36.60
N GLY A 420 -10.65 30.64 -36.36
CA GLY A 420 -11.70 31.51 -36.93
C GLY A 420 -13.09 31.30 -36.30
N SER A 421 -13.34 30.13 -35.74
CA SER A 421 -14.40 29.84 -34.77
C SER A 421 -13.84 28.88 -33.70
N CYS A 422 -14.45 28.84 -32.52
CA CYS A 422 -14.03 27.92 -31.47
C CYS A 422 -14.58 26.51 -31.75
N VAL A 423 -13.70 25.50 -31.75
CA VAL A 423 -14.03 24.09 -32.01
C VAL A 423 -13.35 23.18 -30.99
N VAL A 424 -13.79 21.93 -30.87
CA VAL A 424 -13.13 20.93 -30.01
C VAL A 424 -11.72 20.64 -30.55
N ARG A 425 -10.71 20.53 -29.67
CA ARG A 425 -9.38 20.05 -30.05
C ARG A 425 -9.49 18.60 -30.51
N THR A 426 -8.82 18.31 -31.60
CA THR A 426 -8.61 16.97 -32.17
C THR A 426 -7.14 16.90 -32.57
N CYS A 427 -6.57 15.72 -32.78
CA CYS A 427 -5.18 15.68 -33.28
C CYS A 427 -5.08 16.30 -34.69
N GLN A 428 -6.17 16.23 -35.47
CA GLN A 428 -6.26 16.66 -36.85
C GLN A 428 -6.38 18.19 -37.04
N ASN A 429 -6.74 18.94 -35.99
CA ASN A 429 -6.79 20.41 -36.01
C ASN A 429 -5.72 21.07 -35.11
N ALA A 430 -4.71 20.31 -34.69
CA ALA A 430 -3.44 20.90 -34.27
C ALA A 430 -2.80 21.63 -35.46
N GLY A 431 -2.11 22.74 -35.19
CA GLY A 431 -1.42 23.49 -36.24
C GLY A 431 -0.22 22.72 -36.83
N ASP A 432 0.20 23.11 -38.03
CA ASP A 432 1.35 22.51 -38.71
C ASP A 432 2.68 22.75 -37.95
N GLU A 433 2.72 23.75 -37.06
CA GLU A 433 3.89 24.02 -36.20
C GLU A 433 4.16 22.91 -35.17
N TYR A 434 3.18 22.06 -34.85
CA TYR A 434 3.35 20.92 -33.94
C TYR A 434 3.98 19.76 -34.72
N ASN A 435 5.31 19.63 -34.66
CA ASN A 435 6.12 18.77 -35.55
C ASN A 435 6.87 17.66 -34.80
N THR A 436 6.66 17.53 -33.49
CA THR A 436 7.22 16.47 -32.64
C THR A 436 6.15 15.77 -31.79
N HIS A 437 6.45 14.55 -31.30
CA HIS A 437 5.55 13.83 -30.38
C HIS A 437 5.19 14.66 -29.14
N SER A 438 6.17 15.30 -28.50
CA SER A 438 5.98 16.10 -27.29
C SER A 438 5.07 17.32 -27.53
N GLU A 439 5.27 18.04 -28.63
CA GLU A 439 4.40 19.14 -29.04
C GLU A 439 2.96 18.64 -29.27
N CYS A 440 2.77 17.56 -30.03
CA CYS A 440 1.45 16.98 -30.24
C CYS A 440 0.80 16.46 -28.96
N GLN A 441 1.57 15.89 -28.04
CA GLN A 441 1.07 15.43 -26.74
C GLN A 441 0.69 16.61 -25.83
N SER A 442 1.38 17.76 -25.95
CA SER A 442 1.02 19.01 -25.25
C SER A 442 -0.26 19.66 -25.79
N TRP A 443 -0.59 19.42 -27.06
CA TRP A 443 -1.86 19.84 -27.66
C TRP A 443 -3.03 19.04 -27.10
N LEU A 444 -2.88 17.71 -27.10
CA LEU A 444 -3.80 16.72 -26.55
C LEU A 444 -3.01 15.45 -26.22
N ASN A 445 -3.16 14.93 -25.01
CA ASN A 445 -2.33 13.82 -24.51
C ASN A 445 -2.41 12.53 -25.35
N ILE A 446 -3.51 12.28 -26.08
CA ILE A 446 -3.70 11.12 -26.98
C ILE A 446 -3.12 11.30 -28.38
N CYS A 447 -2.42 12.41 -28.67
CA CYS A 447 -1.87 12.69 -29.98
C CYS A 447 -0.38 12.32 -30.08
N THR A 448 0.10 12.27 -31.32
CA THR A 448 1.49 12.10 -31.73
C THR A 448 1.69 12.80 -33.09
N VAL A 449 2.93 13.02 -33.53
CA VAL A 449 3.19 13.66 -34.83
C VAL A 449 2.75 12.78 -36.00
N GLN A 450 2.32 13.37 -37.11
CA GLN A 450 2.02 12.65 -38.34
C GLN A 450 3.28 12.02 -38.97
N LYS A 451 3.07 11.02 -39.84
CA LYS A 451 4.15 10.36 -40.61
C LYS A 451 4.99 11.33 -41.48
N GLY A 452 4.41 12.49 -41.84
CA GLY A 452 5.09 13.56 -42.58
C GLY A 452 5.95 14.49 -41.72
N LEU A 453 5.96 14.32 -40.39
CA LEU A 453 6.61 15.21 -39.42
C LEU A 453 6.07 16.66 -39.43
N ILE A 454 4.81 16.83 -39.83
CA ILE A 454 4.09 18.11 -39.86
C ILE A 454 2.67 17.85 -39.35
N GLY A 455 2.24 18.61 -38.35
CA GLY A 455 0.94 18.42 -37.69
C GLY A 455 0.80 17.10 -36.92
N CYS A 456 -0.35 16.93 -36.27
CA CYS A 456 -0.61 15.82 -35.36
C CYS A 456 -1.63 14.81 -35.87
N GLN A 457 -1.60 13.61 -35.30
CA GLN A 457 -2.57 12.53 -35.46
C GLN A 457 -2.82 11.83 -34.11
N THR A 458 -3.88 11.04 -34.02
CA THR A 458 -4.14 10.20 -32.85
C THR A 458 -3.05 9.12 -32.71
N GLN A 459 -2.71 8.75 -31.47
CA GLN A 459 -1.82 7.64 -31.19
C GLN A 459 -2.38 6.33 -31.76
N GLU A 460 -1.48 5.49 -32.27
CA GLU A 460 -1.81 4.14 -32.73
C GLU A 460 -2.13 3.22 -31.56
N LEU A 461 -2.94 2.18 -31.80
CA LEU A 461 -3.26 1.17 -30.77
C LEU A 461 -2.06 0.27 -30.42
N THR A 462 -1.07 0.16 -31.31
CA THR A 462 0.12 -0.65 -31.11
C THR A 462 1.36 0.06 -31.64
N CYS A 463 2.50 -0.12 -30.98
CA CYS A 463 3.77 0.50 -31.39
C CYS A 463 4.18 0.11 -32.81
N THR A 464 3.89 -1.12 -33.24
CA THR A 464 4.26 -1.67 -34.56
C THR A 464 3.64 -0.94 -35.75
N ASN A 465 2.62 -0.12 -35.55
CA ASN A 465 2.02 0.70 -36.61
C ASN A 465 2.85 1.96 -36.92
N TYR A 466 3.73 2.40 -36.00
CA TYR A 466 4.58 3.56 -36.23
C TYR A 466 5.74 3.25 -37.18
N LEU A 467 5.80 4.00 -38.28
CA LEU A 467 6.78 3.82 -39.36
C LEU A 467 7.93 4.85 -39.31
N LYS A 468 8.01 5.62 -38.22
CA LYS A 468 8.97 6.71 -38.00
C LYS A 468 9.42 6.73 -36.54
N GLN A 469 10.71 7.00 -36.32
CA GLN A 469 11.31 7.06 -34.99
C GLN A 469 10.67 8.15 -34.13
N GLU A 470 10.37 9.28 -34.77
CA GLU A 470 9.77 10.49 -34.19
C GLU A 470 8.32 10.28 -33.71
N GLN A 471 7.69 9.15 -34.04
CA GLN A 471 6.36 8.75 -33.55
C GLN A 471 6.44 7.72 -32.40
N CYS A 472 7.59 7.07 -32.22
CA CYS A 472 7.74 5.84 -31.44
C CYS A 472 7.97 6.07 -29.94
N TYR A 473 6.99 6.72 -29.28
CA TYR A 473 7.05 7.04 -27.85
C TYR A 473 5.94 6.34 -27.07
N MET A 474 4.68 6.56 -27.45
CA MET A 474 3.49 6.05 -26.74
C MET A 474 2.44 5.53 -27.73
N ALA A 475 1.72 4.49 -27.31
CA ALA A 475 0.58 3.90 -28.02
C ALA A 475 -0.60 3.67 -27.07
N ASN A 476 -1.79 3.45 -27.65
CA ASN A 476 -3.05 3.15 -26.97
C ASN A 476 -3.37 4.14 -25.84
N ASN A 477 -3.56 5.42 -26.18
CA ASN A 477 -3.90 6.50 -25.25
C ASN A 477 -2.96 6.57 -24.03
N ASN A 478 -1.65 6.58 -24.28
CA ASN A 478 -0.56 6.56 -23.28
C ASN A 478 -0.47 5.32 -22.38
N THR A 479 -1.15 4.20 -22.68
CA THR A 479 -1.04 2.98 -21.87
C THR A 479 0.12 2.08 -22.24
N ILE A 480 0.68 2.22 -23.45
CA ILE A 480 1.78 1.39 -23.96
C ILE A 480 2.98 2.30 -24.25
N GLN A 481 4.11 2.07 -23.57
CA GLN A 481 5.39 2.70 -23.95
C GLN A 481 5.98 1.99 -25.17
N CYS A 482 6.54 2.76 -26.10
CA CYS A 482 7.19 2.28 -27.31
C CYS A 482 8.70 2.56 -27.29
N LEU A 483 9.45 1.86 -28.15
CA LEU A 483 10.90 2.03 -28.30
C LEU A 483 11.30 1.72 -29.76
N TRP A 484 12.14 2.56 -30.35
CA TRP A 484 12.65 2.38 -31.71
C TRP A 484 13.93 1.53 -31.70
N ILE A 485 13.90 0.37 -32.37
CA ILE A 485 15.01 -0.58 -32.46
C ILE A 485 15.03 -1.15 -33.90
N ASP A 486 16.21 -1.22 -34.52
CA ASP A 486 16.42 -1.83 -35.85
C ASP A 486 15.42 -1.35 -36.92
N ASP A 487 15.28 -0.02 -37.05
CA ASP A 487 14.36 0.69 -37.95
C ASP A 487 12.87 0.30 -37.80
N LYS A 488 12.48 -0.17 -36.61
CA LYS A 488 11.10 -0.53 -36.27
C LYS A 488 10.70 0.01 -34.91
N CYS A 489 9.44 0.38 -34.78
CA CYS A 489 8.85 0.70 -33.50
C CYS A 489 8.31 -0.58 -32.82
N VAL A 490 8.78 -0.87 -31.61
CA VAL A 490 8.35 -2.02 -30.81
C VAL A 490 7.78 -1.59 -29.46
N GLN A 491 7.00 -2.45 -28.83
CA GLN A 491 6.54 -2.21 -27.46
C GLN A 491 7.71 -2.34 -26.49
N LYS A 492 7.87 -1.34 -25.63
CA LYS A 492 8.86 -1.34 -24.55
C LYS A 492 8.44 -2.35 -23.48
N THR A 493 9.23 -3.41 -23.35
CA THR A 493 9.08 -4.51 -22.40
C THR A 493 10.44 -4.86 -21.81
N CYS A 494 10.51 -5.66 -20.73
CA CYS A 494 11.81 -6.01 -20.13
C CYS A 494 12.79 -6.62 -21.15
N ILE A 495 12.30 -7.42 -22.09
CA ILE A 495 13.14 -8.08 -23.11
C ILE A 495 13.61 -7.16 -24.24
N THR A 496 13.05 -5.95 -24.38
CA THR A 496 13.54 -4.92 -25.33
C THR A 496 14.54 -3.96 -24.68
N ALA A 497 14.99 -4.25 -23.44
CA ALA A 497 16.04 -3.49 -22.79
C ALA A 497 17.40 -3.74 -23.45
N SER A 498 18.24 -2.71 -23.51
CA SER A 498 19.60 -2.82 -24.07
C SER A 498 20.42 -3.86 -23.31
N THR A 499 21.17 -4.70 -24.04
CA THR A 499 22.11 -5.67 -23.45
C THR A 499 23.28 -5.03 -22.71
N LEU A 500 23.44 -3.70 -22.80
CA LEU A 500 24.42 -2.93 -22.01
C LEU A 500 23.96 -2.68 -20.56
N ILE A 501 22.66 -2.84 -20.26
CA ILE A 501 22.17 -2.75 -18.88
C ILE A 501 22.69 -3.96 -18.09
N SER A 502 23.31 -3.69 -16.94
CA SER A 502 24.09 -4.68 -16.17
C SER A 502 23.65 -4.80 -14.70
N THR A 503 22.82 -3.88 -14.21
CA THR A 503 22.33 -3.86 -12.82
C THR A 503 20.80 -3.95 -12.73
N ASP A 504 20.30 -4.39 -11.57
CA ASP A 504 18.86 -4.51 -11.30
C ASP A 504 18.15 -3.15 -11.21
N GLU A 505 18.86 -2.14 -10.70
CA GLU A 505 18.36 -0.77 -10.56
C GLU A 505 18.15 -0.10 -11.91
N GLU A 506 19.11 -0.25 -12.84
CA GLU A 506 18.96 0.19 -14.24
C GLU A 506 17.76 -0.50 -14.92
N CYS A 507 17.56 -1.81 -14.69
CA CYS A 507 16.40 -2.53 -15.24
C CYS A 507 15.07 -2.05 -14.68
N ASN A 508 14.99 -1.83 -13.36
CA ASN A 508 13.78 -1.29 -12.74
C ASN A 508 13.50 0.16 -13.18
N THR A 509 14.55 0.95 -13.41
CA THR A 509 14.46 2.32 -13.94
C THR A 509 14.03 2.33 -15.41
N TYR A 510 14.50 1.36 -16.22
CA TYR A 510 14.07 1.21 -17.61
C TYR A 510 12.57 0.95 -17.70
N LEU A 511 12.03 0.02 -16.91
CA LEU A 511 10.60 -0.24 -16.81
C LEU A 511 10.27 -0.90 -15.46
N GLY A 512 9.37 -0.28 -14.69
CA GLY A 512 8.97 -0.79 -13.37
C GLY A 512 8.38 -2.19 -13.47
N GLY A 513 8.92 -3.12 -12.66
CA GLY A 513 8.60 -4.55 -12.74
C GLY A 513 9.56 -5.38 -13.59
N CYS A 514 10.63 -4.79 -14.13
CA CYS A 514 11.77 -5.53 -14.68
C CYS A 514 12.87 -5.76 -13.65
N MET A 515 13.69 -6.77 -13.92
CA MET A 515 14.90 -7.15 -13.18
C MET A 515 16.03 -7.46 -14.16
N ILE A 516 17.27 -7.44 -13.69
CA ILE A 516 18.45 -7.80 -14.50
C ILE A 516 18.44 -9.29 -14.89
N ASN A 517 18.81 -9.60 -16.14
CA ASN A 517 18.88 -10.97 -16.66
C ASN A 517 19.99 -11.79 -15.97
N ASN A 518 19.86 -13.12 -15.95
CA ASN A 518 20.83 -14.02 -15.29
C ASN A 518 22.25 -13.93 -15.88
N ASN A 519 22.36 -13.54 -17.14
CA ASN A 519 23.65 -13.32 -17.83
C ASN A 519 24.25 -11.93 -17.58
N GLN A 520 23.66 -11.11 -16.69
CA GLN A 520 24.06 -9.73 -16.38
C GLN A 520 24.10 -8.80 -17.61
N ALA A 521 23.25 -9.08 -18.60
CA ALA A 521 23.12 -8.33 -19.83
C ALA A 521 21.64 -8.25 -20.25
N GLY A 522 21.08 -7.05 -20.22
CA GLY A 522 19.66 -6.78 -20.52
C GLY A 522 18.71 -7.24 -19.42
N CYS A 523 17.41 -6.99 -19.59
CA CYS A 523 16.41 -7.17 -18.54
C CYS A 523 15.42 -8.31 -18.83
N VAL A 524 14.78 -8.80 -17.78
CA VAL A 524 13.68 -9.78 -17.81
C VAL A 524 12.57 -9.36 -16.84
N ALA A 525 11.40 -9.98 -16.92
CA ALA A 525 10.31 -9.71 -15.98
C ALA A 525 10.68 -10.15 -14.55
N ARG A 526 10.38 -9.31 -13.57
CA ARG A 526 10.70 -9.53 -12.15
C ARG A 526 9.99 -10.77 -11.59
N LYS A 527 10.62 -11.48 -10.64
CA LYS A 527 10.02 -12.66 -10.00
C LYS A 527 9.05 -12.29 -8.88
N THR A 528 8.18 -13.23 -8.54
CA THR A 528 7.15 -13.09 -7.49
C THR A 528 7.64 -13.47 -6.09
N LYS A 529 8.77 -14.18 -5.96
CA LYS A 529 9.36 -14.63 -4.69
C LYS A 529 10.83 -14.25 -4.60
N CYS A 530 11.33 -13.94 -3.40
CA CYS A 530 12.76 -13.67 -3.20
C CYS A 530 13.63 -14.90 -3.47
N SER A 531 13.16 -16.11 -3.16
CA SER A 531 13.86 -17.39 -3.43
C SER A 531 14.26 -17.61 -4.89
N ASP A 532 13.57 -16.94 -5.81
CA ASP A 532 13.73 -17.13 -7.25
C ASP A 532 14.70 -16.09 -7.86
N LEU A 533 15.31 -15.24 -7.01
CA LEU A 533 16.24 -14.16 -7.36
C LEU A 533 17.70 -14.55 -7.04
N LEU A 534 18.61 -14.19 -7.94
CA LEU A 534 20.05 -14.27 -7.73
C LEU A 534 20.56 -13.07 -6.91
N GLN A 535 21.82 -13.12 -6.45
CA GLN A 535 22.44 -12.07 -5.61
C GLN A 535 22.23 -10.66 -6.15
N PHE A 536 22.57 -10.45 -7.41
CA PHE A 536 22.51 -9.16 -8.09
C PHE A 536 21.08 -8.74 -8.47
N GLN A 537 20.08 -9.59 -8.22
CA GLN A 537 18.64 -9.36 -8.41
C GLN A 537 17.91 -9.20 -7.06
N CYS A 538 18.58 -9.40 -5.92
CA CYS A 538 17.97 -9.60 -4.60
C CYS A 538 17.54 -8.30 -3.91
N THR A 539 16.61 -7.58 -4.54
CA THR A 539 16.13 -6.27 -4.09
C THR A 539 14.69 -6.37 -3.56
N PHE A 540 13.74 -6.68 -4.44
CA PHE A 540 12.32 -6.88 -4.15
C PHE A 540 11.61 -7.69 -5.25
N THR A 541 10.41 -8.20 -4.96
CA THR A 541 9.56 -8.96 -5.91
C THR A 541 8.59 -8.06 -6.69
N THR A 542 7.87 -8.61 -7.67
CA THR A 542 6.79 -7.88 -8.38
C THR A 542 5.67 -7.35 -7.48
N SER A 543 5.48 -7.90 -6.28
CA SER A 543 4.49 -7.41 -5.29
C SER A 543 5.06 -6.37 -4.32
N GLY A 544 6.34 -6.01 -4.44
CA GLY A 544 7.03 -5.10 -3.52
C GLY A 544 7.52 -5.76 -2.23
N GLN A 545 7.45 -7.09 -2.10
CA GLN A 545 8.08 -7.79 -0.97
C GLN A 545 9.59 -7.54 -1.02
N LEU A 546 10.15 -6.98 0.06
CA LEU A 546 11.57 -6.70 0.17
C LEU A 546 12.36 -7.99 0.39
N CYS A 547 13.50 -8.09 -0.28
CA CYS A 547 14.40 -9.24 -0.19
C CYS A 547 15.70 -8.89 0.56
N TYR A 548 16.44 -9.92 0.97
CA TYR A 548 17.73 -9.84 1.62
C TYR A 548 18.63 -10.99 1.13
N TRP A 549 19.88 -10.68 0.79
CA TRP A 549 20.89 -11.68 0.41
C TRP A 549 21.66 -12.13 1.65
N ASP A 550 21.60 -13.41 1.99
CA ASP A 550 22.26 -13.97 3.18
C ASP A 550 23.75 -14.30 3.00
N GLY A 551 24.28 -14.11 1.78
CA GLY A 551 25.61 -14.53 1.36
C GLY A 551 25.57 -15.69 0.35
N THR A 552 24.50 -16.48 0.34
CA THR A 552 24.34 -17.70 -0.47
C THR A 552 23.08 -17.73 -1.32
N GLN A 553 21.96 -17.20 -0.81
CA GLN A 553 20.66 -17.19 -1.47
C GLN A 553 19.88 -15.91 -1.13
N CYS A 554 18.88 -15.62 -1.96
CA CYS A 554 17.99 -14.49 -1.74
C CYS A 554 16.76 -14.94 -0.95
N LEU A 555 16.52 -14.28 0.18
CA LEU A 555 15.43 -14.59 1.11
C LEU A 555 14.50 -13.40 1.27
N ASP A 556 13.29 -13.67 1.78
CA ASP A 556 12.42 -12.60 2.25
C ASP A 556 13.12 -11.84 3.40
N ARG A 557 13.03 -10.50 3.38
CA ARG A 557 13.68 -9.66 4.38
C ARG A 557 12.96 -9.77 5.72
N ILE A 558 13.66 -10.21 6.76
CA ILE A 558 13.16 -10.37 8.13
C ILE A 558 14.10 -9.71 9.15
N CYS A 559 13.54 -9.21 10.25
CA CYS A 559 14.26 -8.35 11.20
C CYS A 559 15.57 -8.92 11.73
N THR A 560 15.61 -10.22 12.03
CA THR A 560 16.77 -10.90 12.65
C THR A 560 18.02 -10.96 11.76
N GLN A 561 17.88 -10.68 10.46
CA GLN A 561 19.00 -10.54 9.51
C GLN A 561 19.81 -9.25 9.77
N ALA A 562 19.20 -8.21 10.32
CA ALA A 562 19.85 -6.92 10.53
C ALA A 562 20.61 -6.86 11.87
N LYS A 563 21.89 -6.50 11.80
CA LYS A 563 22.80 -6.34 12.95
C LYS A 563 22.90 -4.91 13.48
N TYR A 564 21.90 -4.07 13.20
CA TYR A 564 21.88 -2.69 13.68
C TYR A 564 21.37 -2.60 15.13
N ASN A 565 21.95 -1.72 15.92
CA ASN A 565 21.64 -1.55 17.35
C ASN A 565 20.87 -0.23 17.64
N THR A 566 20.21 0.36 16.65
CA THR A 566 19.41 1.59 16.83
C THR A 566 18.02 1.48 16.20
N TYR A 567 17.02 2.07 16.86
CA TYR A 567 15.62 2.05 16.41
C TYR A 567 15.47 2.48 14.96
N ARG A 568 16.07 3.61 14.59
CA ARG A 568 16.01 4.15 13.23
C ARG A 568 16.59 3.18 12.21
N ALA A 569 17.73 2.55 12.48
CA ALA A 569 18.34 1.62 11.54
C ALA A 569 17.50 0.33 11.37
N CYS A 570 16.93 -0.20 12.45
CA CYS A 570 16.04 -1.36 12.37
C CYS A 570 14.75 -1.04 11.61
N THR A 571 14.09 0.09 11.90
CA THR A 571 12.85 0.49 11.19
C THR A 571 13.11 0.89 9.73
N THR A 572 14.29 1.42 9.40
CA THR A 572 14.71 1.65 8.01
C THR A 572 14.99 0.35 7.25
N PHE A 573 15.53 -0.68 7.91
CA PHE A 573 15.75 -1.99 7.28
C PHE A 573 14.43 -2.66 6.88
N LEU A 574 13.45 -2.65 7.79
CA LEU A 574 12.07 -3.04 7.56
C LEU A 574 11.17 -2.43 8.67
N SER A 575 10.04 -1.82 8.30
CA SER A 575 9.23 -0.97 9.19
C SER A 575 8.54 -1.71 10.35
N SER A 576 8.38 -3.03 10.24
CA SER A 576 7.91 -3.94 11.29
C SER A 576 8.97 -4.31 12.32
N CYS A 577 10.22 -3.85 12.16
CA CYS A 577 11.31 -4.15 13.07
C CYS A 577 11.53 -3.10 14.15
N THR A 578 12.24 -3.51 15.19
CA THR A 578 12.76 -2.70 16.29
C THR A 578 14.13 -3.26 16.72
N VAL A 579 14.80 -2.66 17.70
CA VAL A 579 16.04 -3.23 18.26
C VAL A 579 15.73 -4.40 19.21
N SER A 580 16.61 -5.39 19.22
CA SER A 580 16.67 -6.39 20.28
C SER A 580 17.42 -5.80 21.49
N TYR A 581 16.92 -6.01 22.70
CA TYR A 581 17.56 -5.58 23.93
C TYR A 581 17.61 -6.73 24.94
N THR A 582 18.81 -7.08 25.40
CA THR A 582 19.09 -8.27 26.23
C THR A 582 19.07 -7.98 27.73
N GLY A 583 18.48 -6.86 28.15
CA GLY A 583 18.55 -6.36 29.52
C GLY A 583 19.87 -5.64 29.88
N THR A 584 20.92 -5.80 29.06
CA THR A 584 22.21 -5.10 29.23
C THR A 584 22.64 -4.32 28.00
N ASN A 585 22.45 -4.86 26.79
CA ASN A 585 22.92 -4.27 25.53
C ASN A 585 21.86 -4.38 24.43
N PHE A 586 21.99 -3.53 23.41
CA PHE A 586 21.24 -3.65 22.16
C PHE A 586 22.01 -4.56 21.18
N ASP A 587 21.39 -5.66 20.74
CA ASP A 587 22.03 -6.72 19.94
C ASP A 587 21.24 -7.04 18.67
N GLY A 588 21.41 -6.19 17.66
CA GLY A 588 20.72 -6.32 16.37
C GLY A 588 19.24 -5.95 16.40
N CYS A 589 18.53 -6.33 15.34
CA CYS A 589 17.11 -6.05 15.17
C CYS A 589 16.24 -7.29 15.41
N THR A 590 15.01 -7.04 15.87
CA THR A 590 13.97 -8.05 16.06
C THR A 590 12.62 -7.51 15.56
N SER A 591 11.62 -8.38 15.40
CA SER A 591 10.27 -7.94 15.07
C SER A 591 9.67 -7.14 16.23
N LYS A 592 8.88 -6.11 15.92
CA LYS A 592 7.97 -5.50 16.90
C LYS A 592 7.05 -6.57 17.48
N GLN A 593 6.74 -6.44 18.77
CA GLN A 593 5.84 -7.38 19.45
C GLN A 593 4.39 -7.20 18.98
N GLN A 594 3.57 -8.23 19.20
CA GLN A 594 2.14 -8.15 18.89
C GLN A 594 1.40 -7.30 19.92
N GLN A 595 1.73 -7.44 21.21
CA GLN A 595 1.16 -6.63 22.29
C GLN A 595 2.24 -5.79 22.98
N CYS A 596 1.84 -4.67 23.57
CA CYS A 596 2.70 -3.82 24.38
C CYS A 596 3.21 -4.55 25.63
N SER A 597 2.40 -5.45 26.21
CA SER A 597 2.75 -6.25 27.39
C SER A 597 3.93 -7.20 27.17
N ASP A 598 4.27 -7.51 25.93
CA ASP A 598 5.33 -8.46 25.58
C ASP A 598 6.73 -7.81 25.69
N TYR A 599 6.81 -6.47 25.77
CA TYR A 599 8.07 -5.75 25.98
C TYR A 599 8.45 -5.71 27.46
N GLN A 600 9.53 -6.41 27.80
CA GLN A 600 10.00 -6.59 29.18
C GLN A 600 10.88 -5.44 29.73
N TYR A 601 11.28 -4.48 28.90
CA TYR A 601 12.24 -3.42 29.30
C TYR A 601 11.77 -2.02 28.90
N GLU A 602 12.12 -1.01 29.69
CA GLU A 602 11.84 0.41 29.38
C GLU A 602 12.43 0.79 28.02
N GLN A 603 13.65 0.30 27.76
CA GLN A 603 14.41 0.61 26.56
C GLN A 603 13.66 0.21 25.30
N ASN A 604 13.05 -0.98 25.25
CA ASN A 604 12.38 -1.52 24.06
C ASN A 604 10.86 -1.35 24.03
N CYS A 605 10.28 -0.66 25.02
CA CYS A 605 8.86 -0.35 25.06
C CYS A 605 8.49 0.72 24.02
N ILE A 606 8.16 0.24 22.82
CA ILE A 606 7.84 1.00 21.61
C ILE A 606 6.60 0.38 20.95
N ASP A 607 6.10 0.99 19.88
CA ASP A 607 4.85 0.58 19.24
C ASP A 607 4.78 -0.93 18.88
N SER A 608 3.62 -1.55 19.15
CA SER A 608 3.31 -2.93 18.80
C SER A 608 2.67 -3.04 17.42
N LEU A 609 2.58 -4.26 16.88
CA LEU A 609 1.98 -4.55 15.58
C LEU A 609 0.44 -4.55 15.59
N ALA A 610 -0.20 -4.83 16.74
CA ALA A 610 -1.66 -4.94 16.83
C ALA A 610 -2.34 -3.83 17.67
N GLU A 611 -1.68 -3.30 18.71
CA GLU A 611 -2.29 -2.31 19.63
C GLU A 611 -1.81 -0.87 19.37
N GLY A 612 -0.77 -0.69 18.57
CA GLY A 612 -0.21 0.63 18.26
C GLY A 612 0.72 1.15 19.36
N ARG A 613 0.48 2.38 19.84
CA ARG A 613 1.45 3.09 20.69
C ARG A 613 1.52 2.55 22.12
N CYS A 614 2.71 2.12 22.52
CA CYS A 614 3.00 1.63 23.86
C CYS A 614 3.65 2.70 24.76
N ILE A 615 3.62 2.51 26.07
CA ILE A 615 4.37 3.32 27.05
C ILE A 615 4.85 2.47 28.23
N TRP A 616 6.04 2.79 28.73
CA TRP A 616 6.58 2.17 29.95
C TRP A 616 5.91 2.77 31.18
N ASN A 617 4.96 2.04 31.77
CA ASN A 617 4.17 2.51 32.89
C ASN A 617 4.95 2.41 34.21
N LYS A 618 5.54 3.53 34.65
CA LYS A 618 6.25 3.69 35.93
C LYS A 618 5.34 3.74 37.17
N LYS A 619 4.01 3.67 36.98
CA LYS A 619 3.01 3.56 38.06
C LYS A 619 2.54 2.12 38.26
N ALA A 620 2.88 1.20 37.36
CA ALA A 620 2.60 -0.23 37.53
C ALA A 620 3.56 -0.84 38.56
N SER A 621 3.10 -1.88 39.26
CA SER A 621 3.90 -2.62 40.24
C SER A 621 3.87 -4.12 39.91
N PRO A 622 4.95 -4.68 39.30
CA PRO A 622 6.16 -4.01 38.83
C PRO A 622 5.92 -3.09 37.62
N ASN A 623 6.89 -2.21 37.32
CA ASN A 623 6.90 -1.41 36.09
C ASN A 623 6.78 -2.33 34.86
N ALA A 624 5.95 -1.96 33.90
CA ALA A 624 5.69 -2.77 32.70
C ALA A 624 5.39 -1.90 31.49
N CYS A 625 5.67 -2.41 30.29
CA CYS A 625 5.20 -1.82 29.04
C CYS A 625 3.71 -2.12 28.86
N GLN A 626 2.93 -1.12 28.49
CA GLN A 626 1.47 -1.21 28.36
C GLN A 626 0.98 -0.38 27.17
N VAL A 627 -0.22 -0.69 26.65
CA VAL A 627 -0.90 0.18 25.69
C VAL A 627 -1.05 1.57 26.31
N ARG A 628 -0.70 2.60 25.56
CA ARG A 628 -0.82 3.98 26.04
C ARG A 628 -2.29 4.30 26.29
N SER A 629 -2.60 4.83 27.47
CA SER A 629 -3.96 5.22 27.89
C SER A 629 -3.91 6.48 28.76
N CYS A 630 -5.03 7.14 29.03
CA CYS A 630 -4.99 8.29 29.94
C CYS A 630 -4.60 7.91 31.38
N ALA A 631 -5.02 6.72 31.83
CA ALA A 631 -4.75 6.23 33.18
C ALA A 631 -3.24 6.01 33.45
N ASN A 632 -2.47 5.58 32.45
CA ASN A 632 -1.02 5.36 32.59
C ASN A 632 -0.15 6.57 32.17
N SER A 633 -0.76 7.74 31.95
CA SER A 633 -0.02 8.99 31.79
C SER A 633 0.72 9.38 33.07
N ASP A 634 1.98 9.79 32.96
CA ASP A 634 2.75 10.45 34.01
C ASP A 634 2.43 11.95 34.14
N GLN A 635 1.72 12.51 33.16
CA GLN A 635 1.30 13.91 33.15
C GLN A 635 0.16 14.17 34.14
N THR A 636 0.24 15.27 34.89
CA THR A 636 -0.73 15.61 35.96
C THR A 636 -1.22 17.06 35.96
N SER A 637 -0.54 17.96 35.25
CA SER A 637 -0.65 19.40 35.48
C SER A 637 -1.66 20.17 34.62
N THR A 638 -1.90 19.75 33.37
CA THR A 638 -2.73 20.48 32.39
C THR A 638 -3.40 19.57 31.35
N ASP A 639 -4.51 20.03 30.76
CA ASP A 639 -5.13 19.37 29.59
C ASP A 639 -4.14 19.25 28.43
N VAL A 640 -3.33 20.28 28.17
CA VAL A 640 -2.30 20.27 27.10
C VAL A 640 -1.29 19.14 27.30
N ALA A 641 -0.83 18.91 28.53
CA ALA A 641 0.09 17.82 28.84
C ALA A 641 -0.56 16.43 28.64
N CYS A 642 -1.80 16.26 29.12
CA CYS A 642 -2.59 15.04 28.89
C CYS A 642 -2.84 14.79 27.39
N ASN A 643 -3.26 15.82 26.66
CA ASN A 643 -3.54 15.79 25.22
C ASN A 643 -2.27 15.48 24.39
N SER A 644 -1.10 15.90 24.86
CA SER A 644 0.20 15.61 24.25
C SER A 644 0.65 14.16 24.50
N HIS A 645 0.20 13.54 25.60
CA HIS A 645 0.38 12.10 25.82
C HIS A 645 -0.53 11.29 24.89
N LEU A 646 -1.83 11.59 24.90
CA LEU A 646 -2.81 11.09 23.92
C LEU A 646 -3.90 12.14 23.71
N ASN A 647 -4.31 12.37 22.47
CA ASN A 647 -5.33 13.37 22.12
C ASN A 647 -6.72 13.06 22.71
N THR A 648 -7.00 11.80 23.04
CA THR A 648 -8.22 11.39 23.77
C THR A 648 -8.21 11.79 25.24
N CYS A 649 -7.09 12.28 25.79
CA CYS A 649 -6.97 12.61 27.21
C CYS A 649 -7.25 14.07 27.55
N THR A 650 -7.79 14.26 28.75
CA THR A 650 -7.87 15.54 29.46
C THR A 650 -7.36 15.37 30.89
N VAL A 651 -7.13 16.47 31.60
CA VAL A 651 -6.72 16.45 33.01
C VAL A 651 -7.94 16.21 33.92
N ASN A 652 -7.76 15.46 35.00
CA ASN A 652 -8.82 15.27 35.98
C ASN A 652 -9.06 16.55 36.82
N VAL A 653 -10.24 16.65 37.44
CA VAL A 653 -10.64 17.83 38.24
C VAL A 653 -9.67 18.09 39.42
N ALA A 654 -9.05 17.04 39.95
CA ALA A 654 -8.10 17.11 41.05
C ALA A 654 -6.68 17.57 40.66
N LYS A 655 -6.35 17.67 39.35
CA LYS A 655 -4.99 17.92 38.83
C LYS A 655 -3.95 16.89 39.32
N THR A 656 -4.35 15.63 39.42
CA THR A 656 -3.52 14.50 39.87
C THR A 656 -3.21 13.48 38.78
N GLY A 657 -3.80 13.62 37.59
CA GLY A 657 -3.57 12.72 36.46
C GLY A 657 -4.50 13.00 35.28
N CYS A 658 -4.33 12.22 34.21
CA CYS A 658 -5.18 12.28 33.03
C CYS A 658 -6.34 11.28 33.10
N ILE A 659 -7.44 11.63 32.45
CA ILE A 659 -8.62 10.79 32.21
C ILE A 659 -9.00 10.87 30.73
N GLU A 660 -9.75 9.89 30.22
CA GLU A 660 -10.33 9.99 28.88
C GLU A 660 -11.29 11.19 28.80
N ARG A 661 -11.35 11.84 27.64
CA ARG A 661 -12.36 12.85 27.30
C ARG A 661 -13.72 12.16 27.16
N TYR A 662 -14.78 12.83 27.57
CA TYR A 662 -16.15 12.37 27.36
C TYR A 662 -16.64 12.70 25.95
N ASP A 663 -17.63 11.96 25.44
CA ASP A 663 -18.23 12.16 24.11
C ASP A 663 -18.93 13.51 23.94
N LYS A 664 -19.46 14.07 25.03
CA LYS A 664 -20.25 15.31 25.05
C LYS A 664 -19.62 16.34 25.96
N CYS A 665 -19.56 17.60 25.54
CA CYS A 665 -19.02 18.66 26.40
C CYS A 665 -19.83 18.81 27.70
N SER A 666 -21.15 18.59 27.66
CA SER A 666 -22.04 18.61 28.83
C SER A 666 -21.68 17.64 29.96
N SER A 667 -20.83 16.64 29.71
CA SER A 667 -20.36 15.70 30.73
C SER A 667 -19.20 16.24 31.58
N PHE A 668 -18.55 17.35 31.17
CA PHE A 668 -17.50 17.98 31.97
C PHE A 668 -18.10 18.94 33.01
N THR A 669 -17.80 18.68 34.28
CA THR A 669 -18.29 19.46 35.44
C THR A 669 -17.30 20.52 35.93
N SER A 670 -16.19 20.75 35.21
CA SER A 670 -15.17 21.72 35.58
C SER A 670 -14.62 22.48 34.37
N GLN A 671 -14.22 23.73 34.58
CA GLN A 671 -13.61 24.56 33.53
C GLN A 671 -12.30 23.97 33.01
N ILE A 672 -11.55 23.23 33.84
CA ILE A 672 -10.19 22.79 33.49
C ILE A 672 -10.14 21.67 32.43
N ASN A 673 -11.21 20.85 32.33
CA ASN A 673 -11.35 19.81 31.32
C ASN A 673 -12.38 20.15 30.23
N CYS A 674 -13.08 21.29 30.36
CA CYS A 674 -13.98 21.82 29.36
C CYS A 674 -13.23 22.49 28.19
N ILE A 675 -12.50 21.69 27.40
CA ILE A 675 -11.71 22.17 26.25
C ILE A 675 -12.10 21.45 24.96
N LYS A 676 -12.10 20.11 24.97
CA LYS A 676 -12.54 19.27 23.85
C LYS A 676 -13.19 17.97 24.33
N ASN A 677 -14.17 17.48 23.56
CA ASN A 677 -14.76 16.16 23.73
C ASN A 677 -13.87 15.06 23.09
N LEU A 678 -14.30 13.79 23.18
CA LEU A 678 -13.54 12.64 22.65
C LEU A 678 -13.31 12.71 21.14
N THR A 679 -14.23 13.28 20.37
CA THR A 679 -14.09 13.46 18.91
C THR A 679 -13.23 14.66 18.52
N GLY A 680 -12.71 15.42 19.48
CA GLY A 680 -11.91 16.62 19.26
C GLY A 680 -12.73 17.88 18.92
N ALA A 681 -14.06 17.83 19.03
CA ALA A 681 -14.91 19.01 18.95
C ALA A 681 -14.66 19.93 20.17
N GLU A 682 -14.69 21.24 19.93
CA GLU A 682 -14.37 22.23 20.97
C GLU A 682 -15.51 22.40 21.97
N CYS A 683 -15.15 22.56 23.24
CA CYS A 683 -16.06 22.85 24.33
C CYS A 683 -15.88 24.29 24.83
N LEU A 684 -16.93 24.86 25.44
CA LEU A 684 -16.93 26.17 26.08
C LEU A 684 -17.51 26.07 27.48
N TRP A 685 -16.78 26.62 28.45
CA TRP A 685 -17.29 26.86 29.80
C TRP A 685 -18.16 28.13 29.80
N TYR A 686 -19.47 27.96 29.96
CA TYR A 686 -20.46 29.02 29.84
C TYR A 686 -21.57 28.83 30.89
N ASN A 687 -21.96 29.90 31.59
CA ASN A 687 -22.96 29.87 32.66
C ASN A 687 -22.76 28.74 33.70
N ASN A 688 -21.51 28.54 34.16
CA ASN A 688 -21.09 27.49 35.09
C ASN A 688 -21.33 26.03 34.64
N ALA A 689 -21.55 25.81 33.34
CA ALA A 689 -21.60 24.48 32.74
C ALA A 689 -20.59 24.38 31.59
N CYS A 690 -20.14 23.16 31.28
CA CYS A 690 -19.48 22.91 30.02
C CYS A 690 -20.52 22.64 28.93
N THR A 691 -20.34 23.25 27.76
CA THR A 691 -21.25 23.15 26.62
C THR A 691 -20.46 23.00 25.32
N ASP A 692 -21.09 22.52 24.26
CA ASP A 692 -20.44 22.48 22.94
C ASP A 692 -20.17 23.92 22.47
N LYS A 693 -18.96 24.20 21.96
CA LYS A 693 -18.57 25.53 21.49
C LYS A 693 -19.14 25.80 20.10
N THR A 694 -20.45 26.05 20.03
CA THR A 694 -21.18 26.36 18.80
C THR A 694 -21.20 27.86 18.53
N CYS A 695 -21.27 28.26 17.26
CA CYS A 695 -21.19 29.68 16.88
C CYS A 695 -22.33 30.55 17.45
N ASP A 696 -23.49 29.97 17.79
CA ASP A 696 -24.57 30.71 18.47
C ASP A 696 -24.21 31.13 19.91
N LYS A 697 -23.17 30.54 20.52
CA LYS A 697 -22.63 30.92 21.84
C LYS A 697 -21.56 31.99 21.79
N ALA A 698 -21.19 32.48 20.60
CA ALA A 698 -20.36 33.67 20.47
C ALA A 698 -21.10 34.91 21.00
N ASP A 699 -20.34 35.95 21.35
CA ASP A 699 -20.90 37.23 21.78
C ASP A 699 -21.81 37.80 20.67
N LYS A 700 -22.97 38.34 21.03
CA LYS A 700 -23.94 38.87 20.05
C LYS A 700 -23.51 40.19 19.41
N THR A 701 -22.46 40.83 19.94
CA THR A 701 -21.79 41.97 19.30
C THR A 701 -20.96 41.55 18.08
N PHE A 702 -20.56 40.27 17.97
CA PHE A 702 -19.74 39.75 16.87
C PHE A 702 -20.59 39.67 15.58
N THR A 703 -20.51 40.73 14.79
CA THR A 703 -21.37 40.98 13.61
C THR A 703 -20.59 41.08 12.30
N THR A 704 -19.26 40.91 12.37
CA THR A 704 -18.35 40.74 11.23
C THR A 704 -17.88 39.29 11.11
N HIS A 705 -17.29 38.92 9.96
CA HIS A 705 -16.70 37.60 9.78
C HIS A 705 -15.49 37.42 10.69
N GLU A 706 -14.69 38.47 10.83
CA GLU A 706 -13.45 38.55 11.59
C GLU A 706 -13.70 38.34 13.09
N ASP A 707 -14.72 38.99 13.66
CA ASP A 707 -15.13 38.77 15.06
C ASP A 707 -15.51 37.30 15.28
N CYS A 708 -16.29 36.71 14.37
CA CYS A 708 -16.73 35.32 14.47
C CYS A 708 -15.59 34.32 14.31
N GLN A 709 -14.64 34.57 13.41
CA GLN A 709 -13.42 33.78 13.26
C GLN A 709 -12.53 33.85 14.51
N SER A 710 -12.46 35.01 15.18
CA SER A 710 -11.73 35.15 16.44
C SER A 710 -12.28 34.26 17.57
N TYR A 711 -13.58 33.98 17.54
CA TYR A 711 -14.23 33.04 18.45
C TYR A 711 -13.96 31.58 18.05
N SER A 712 -14.17 31.22 16.77
CA SER A 712 -13.80 29.92 16.23
C SER A 712 -13.69 29.98 14.70
N ASN A 713 -12.67 29.32 14.14
CA ASN A 713 -12.43 29.28 12.70
C ASN A 713 -13.54 28.59 11.88
N LYS A 714 -14.48 27.91 12.55
CA LYS A 714 -15.68 27.31 11.95
C LYS A 714 -16.88 28.26 11.89
N CYS A 715 -16.74 29.51 12.30
CA CYS A 715 -17.82 30.48 12.35
C CYS A 715 -17.72 31.57 11.27
N THR A 716 -18.88 32.04 10.82
CA THR A 716 -19.04 33.30 10.07
C THR A 716 -20.21 34.08 10.65
N THR A 717 -20.54 35.25 10.12
CA THR A 717 -21.65 36.07 10.64
C THR A 717 -22.90 36.03 9.75
N ASN A 718 -24.07 36.25 10.35
CA ASN A 718 -25.30 36.59 9.63
C ASN A 718 -25.70 38.07 9.85
N GLY A 719 -24.76 38.93 10.26
CA GLY A 719 -25.01 40.34 10.59
C GLY A 719 -25.83 40.57 11.87
N LYS A 720 -26.19 39.51 12.61
CA LYS A 720 -26.88 39.56 13.91
C LYS A 720 -26.20 38.71 14.99
N GLY A 721 -24.96 38.30 14.74
CA GLY A 721 -24.21 37.32 15.53
C GLY A 721 -23.54 36.27 14.65
N CYS A 722 -22.86 35.33 15.29
CA CYS A 722 -22.15 34.25 14.59
C CYS A 722 -23.05 33.03 14.32
N ILE A 723 -22.74 32.35 13.22
CA ILE A 723 -23.33 31.12 12.71
C ILE A 723 -22.19 30.19 12.23
N ASN A 724 -22.46 28.89 12.08
CA ASN A 724 -21.49 27.98 11.48
C ASN A 724 -21.22 28.36 10.01
N THR A 725 -20.01 28.10 9.51
CA THR A 725 -19.72 28.16 8.08
C THR A 725 -20.47 27.05 7.32
N ASP A 726 -20.87 27.36 6.10
CA ASP A 726 -21.57 26.46 5.17
C ASP A 726 -21.19 26.82 3.72
N ILE A 727 -21.76 26.17 2.70
CA ILE A 727 -21.48 26.48 1.29
C ILE A 727 -21.78 27.95 0.96
N CYS A 728 -20.94 28.63 0.16
CA CYS A 728 -21.09 30.07 -0.12
C CYS A 728 -22.53 30.48 -0.51
N THR A 729 -23.26 29.64 -1.25
CA THR A 729 -24.62 29.91 -1.72
C THR A 729 -25.70 29.98 -0.63
N SER A 730 -25.41 29.58 0.62
CA SER A 730 -26.36 29.73 1.74
C SER A 730 -26.30 31.11 2.39
N TYR A 731 -25.22 31.88 2.18
CA TYR A 731 -25.07 33.21 2.78
C TYR A 731 -25.86 34.28 2.00
N THR A 732 -26.82 34.92 2.68
CA THR A 732 -27.67 35.98 2.10
C THR A 732 -27.11 37.40 2.29
N LEU A 733 -26.06 37.57 3.09
CA LEU A 733 -25.50 38.87 3.46
C LEU A 733 -24.00 38.93 3.14
N LYS A 734 -23.55 40.11 2.69
CA LYS A 734 -22.15 40.36 2.33
C LYS A 734 -21.18 40.09 3.50
N SER A 735 -21.56 40.41 4.73
CA SER A 735 -20.71 40.22 5.91
C SER A 735 -20.40 38.75 6.24
N GLY A 736 -21.28 37.81 5.89
CA GLY A 736 -21.03 36.37 6.06
C GLY A 736 -20.32 35.73 4.86
N CYS A 737 -20.34 36.40 3.70
CA CYS A 737 -19.86 35.90 2.42
C CYS A 737 -18.35 36.09 2.26
N VAL A 738 -17.57 35.33 3.03
CA VAL A 738 -16.10 35.39 3.02
C VAL A 738 -15.47 34.04 2.69
N ILE A 739 -15.81 33.00 3.45
CA ILE A 739 -15.37 31.61 3.18
C ILE A 739 -16.51 30.60 3.40
N ASP A 740 -16.45 29.48 2.69
CA ASP A 740 -17.33 28.32 2.92
C ASP A 740 -16.76 27.29 3.92
N LYS A 741 -17.56 26.28 4.26
CA LYS A 741 -17.16 25.16 5.14
C LYS A 741 -16.00 24.31 4.62
N ASN A 742 -15.68 24.40 3.33
CA ASN A 742 -14.54 23.73 2.70
C ASN A 742 -13.32 24.66 2.59
N ASN A 743 -13.39 25.85 3.20
CA ASN A 743 -12.38 26.90 3.16
C ASN A 743 -12.15 27.51 1.75
N ASN A 744 -13.15 27.45 0.86
CA ASN A 744 -13.15 28.21 -0.38
C ASN A 744 -13.54 29.66 -0.11
N ASN A 745 -12.86 30.63 -0.72
CA ASN A 745 -13.27 32.02 -0.70
C ASN A 745 -14.62 32.22 -1.41
N CYS A 746 -15.41 33.19 -0.95
CA CYS A 746 -16.71 33.55 -1.51
C CYS A 746 -16.73 34.97 -2.10
N ALA A 747 -17.61 35.20 -3.08
CA ALA A 747 -17.85 36.49 -3.72
C ALA A 747 -19.33 36.91 -3.61
N PHE A 748 -19.58 38.16 -3.19
CA PHE A 748 -20.93 38.71 -3.04
C PHE A 748 -21.33 39.65 -4.19
N GLN A 749 -22.02 39.13 -5.22
CA GLN A 749 -22.45 39.88 -6.41
C GLN A 749 -23.62 39.18 -7.17
N PRO A 750 -24.92 39.50 -7.00
CA PRO A 750 -25.61 40.19 -5.90
C PRO A 750 -26.04 39.25 -4.76
N SER A 751 -25.76 37.95 -4.88
CA SER A 751 -25.85 36.94 -3.82
C SER A 751 -24.44 36.45 -3.45
N CYS A 752 -24.30 35.55 -2.47
CA CYS A 752 -23.01 34.91 -2.21
C CYS A 752 -22.80 33.66 -3.08
N ASN A 753 -21.63 33.48 -3.67
CA ASN A 753 -21.21 32.29 -4.43
C ASN A 753 -19.71 32.03 -4.22
N VAL A 754 -19.17 30.88 -4.66
CA VAL A 754 -17.73 30.60 -4.59
C VAL A 754 -16.96 31.56 -5.51
N LEU A 755 -15.88 32.17 -5.00
CA LEU A 755 -15.02 33.12 -5.72
C LEU A 755 -14.41 32.47 -6.97
N GLN A 756 -14.69 33.04 -8.14
CA GLN A 756 -14.13 32.63 -9.43
C GLN A 756 -13.04 33.60 -9.87
N CYS A 757 -12.11 33.16 -10.72
CA CYS A 757 -11.08 34.06 -11.28
C CYS A 757 -11.69 35.26 -12.01
N SER A 758 -12.85 35.07 -12.65
CA SER A 758 -13.62 36.12 -13.34
C SER A 758 -14.18 37.21 -12.41
N ASP A 759 -14.20 36.99 -11.10
CA ASP A 759 -14.67 37.99 -10.12
C ASP A 759 -13.58 39.04 -9.80
N ALA A 760 -12.36 38.87 -10.33
CA ALA A 760 -11.24 39.78 -10.11
C ALA A 760 -11.48 41.15 -10.75
N PRO A 761 -10.99 42.25 -10.14
CA PRO A 761 -11.01 43.58 -10.73
C PRO A 761 -10.39 43.60 -12.13
N GLN A 762 -11.03 44.31 -13.07
CA GLN A 762 -10.51 44.47 -14.45
C GLN A 762 -9.14 45.18 -14.50
N SER A 763 -8.74 45.86 -13.42
CA SER A 763 -7.41 46.47 -13.26
C SER A 763 -6.30 45.47 -12.95
N TYR A 764 -6.61 44.20 -12.64
CA TYR A 764 -5.60 43.17 -12.38
C TYR A 764 -5.07 42.68 -13.71
N SER A 765 -3.89 43.16 -14.09
CA SER A 765 -3.24 42.87 -15.38
C SER A 765 -2.00 42.00 -15.27
N THR A 766 -1.48 41.76 -14.06
CA THR A 766 -0.30 40.88 -13.86
C THR A 766 -0.69 39.51 -13.28
N ASP A 767 0.12 38.49 -13.56
CA ASP A 767 -0.07 37.15 -12.98
C ASP A 767 -0.04 37.17 -11.44
N GLN A 768 0.73 38.09 -10.86
CA GLN A 768 0.88 38.19 -9.42
C GLN A 768 -0.39 38.72 -8.76
N ASP A 769 -1.05 39.72 -9.36
CA ASP A 769 -2.34 40.22 -8.87
C ASP A 769 -3.39 39.10 -8.88
N CYS A 770 -3.41 38.30 -9.95
CA CYS A 770 -4.34 37.18 -10.09
C CYS A 770 -4.04 36.03 -9.13
N ARG A 771 -2.77 35.65 -8.90
CA ARG A 771 -2.41 34.66 -7.88
C ARG A 771 -2.70 35.14 -6.46
N ASN A 772 -2.50 36.44 -6.18
CA ASN A 772 -2.83 37.05 -4.89
C ASN A 772 -4.35 37.05 -4.66
N PHE A 773 -5.15 37.24 -5.72
CA PHE A 773 -6.61 37.15 -5.68
C PHE A 773 -7.10 35.72 -5.38
N LYS A 774 -6.59 34.74 -6.14
CA LYS A 774 -6.90 33.31 -6.00
C LYS A 774 -5.81 32.48 -6.68
N LYS A 775 -5.20 31.54 -5.94
CA LYS A 775 -3.90 30.91 -6.29
C LYS A 775 -3.89 30.24 -7.66
N GLU A 776 -4.99 29.61 -8.05
CA GLU A 776 -5.19 28.92 -9.33
C GLU A 776 -5.57 29.86 -10.49
N CYS A 777 -5.50 31.18 -10.33
CA CYS A 777 -5.80 32.13 -11.39
C CYS A 777 -4.52 32.68 -12.07
N THR A 778 -4.69 33.15 -13.30
CA THR A 778 -3.68 33.89 -14.09
C THR A 778 -4.33 35.13 -14.73
N THR A 779 -3.52 36.07 -15.22
CA THR A 779 -4.00 37.30 -15.86
C THR A 779 -4.53 37.04 -17.28
N ASN A 780 -5.48 37.88 -17.69
CA ASN A 780 -6.06 37.91 -19.04
C ASN A 780 -5.76 39.25 -19.75
N GLY A 781 -4.91 40.08 -19.13
CA GLY A 781 -4.59 41.46 -19.53
C GLY A 781 -5.57 42.51 -19.00
N SER A 782 -6.75 42.11 -18.55
CA SER A 782 -7.80 42.98 -17.98
C SER A 782 -8.70 42.17 -17.04
N GLY A 783 -8.16 41.79 -15.88
CA GLY A 783 -8.75 40.84 -14.95
C GLY A 783 -8.18 39.43 -15.09
N CYS A 784 -8.74 38.49 -14.33
CA CYS A 784 -8.17 37.15 -14.15
C CYS A 784 -9.02 36.04 -14.77
N VAL A 785 -8.37 34.93 -15.11
CA VAL A 785 -8.97 33.69 -15.62
C VAL A 785 -8.35 32.48 -14.91
N LEU A 786 -8.93 31.29 -15.07
CA LEU A 786 -8.39 30.06 -14.48
C LEU A 786 -7.06 29.69 -15.16
N ARG A 787 -6.02 29.44 -14.36
CA ARG A 787 -4.74 28.90 -14.83
C ARG A 787 -4.93 27.44 -15.23
N THR A 788 -4.49 27.11 -16.43
CA THR A 788 -4.57 25.76 -17.02
C THR A 788 -3.17 25.37 -17.49
N THR A 789 -2.94 25.05 -18.76
CA THR A 789 -1.59 24.73 -19.27
C THR A 789 -0.83 25.99 -19.68
N CYS A 790 0.50 25.91 -19.86
CA CYS A 790 1.26 27.05 -20.40
C CYS A 790 0.73 27.49 -21.77
N THR A 791 0.33 26.55 -22.64
CA THR A 791 -0.16 26.87 -24.00
C THR A 791 -1.51 27.57 -24.02
N ASP A 792 -2.23 27.66 -22.90
CA ASP A 792 -3.48 28.41 -22.77
C ASP A 792 -3.26 29.90 -22.42
N ALA A 793 -2.01 30.31 -22.12
CA ALA A 793 -1.62 31.70 -21.90
C ALA A 793 -1.27 32.41 -23.23
N TYR A 794 -2.09 33.40 -23.60
CA TYR A 794 -1.99 34.16 -24.87
C TYR A 794 -1.38 35.57 -24.71
N ILE A 795 -0.88 35.91 -23.52
CA ILE A 795 -0.09 37.12 -23.26
C ILE A 795 1.15 36.79 -22.41
N GLU A 796 2.21 37.59 -22.56
CA GLU A 796 3.48 37.39 -21.87
C GLU A 796 3.30 37.43 -20.34
N GLU A 797 2.47 38.36 -19.86
CA GLU A 797 2.19 38.55 -18.44
C GLU A 797 1.48 37.36 -17.80
N ALA A 798 0.85 36.47 -18.57
CA ALA A 798 0.23 35.23 -18.08
C ALA A 798 1.19 34.02 -18.13
N CYS A 799 2.26 34.12 -18.92
CA CYS A 799 3.15 33.01 -19.27
C CYS A 799 4.22 32.73 -18.19
N ILE A 800 3.78 32.42 -16.97
CA ILE A 800 4.67 32.23 -15.81
C ILE A 800 4.73 30.76 -15.38
N THR A 801 3.58 30.17 -15.04
CA THR A 801 3.45 28.76 -14.65
C THR A 801 2.12 28.16 -15.07
N ASP A 802 2.07 26.83 -15.20
CA ASP A 802 0.84 26.06 -15.39
C ASP A 802 0.10 25.78 -14.07
N SER A 803 -1.07 25.12 -14.14
CA SER A 803 -1.90 24.74 -12.98
C SER A 803 -1.22 23.77 -12.01
N THR A 804 -0.20 23.04 -12.47
CA THR A 804 0.66 22.16 -11.65
C THR A 804 1.93 22.86 -11.16
N ASN A 805 2.05 24.16 -11.40
CA ASN A 805 3.18 25.02 -11.03
C ASN A 805 4.51 24.68 -11.76
N ASN A 806 4.46 24.02 -12.93
CA ASN A 806 5.62 23.95 -13.82
C ASN A 806 5.84 25.33 -14.46
N GLN A 807 7.09 25.69 -14.73
CA GLN A 807 7.44 26.94 -15.39
C GLN A 807 6.99 26.95 -16.86
N CYS A 808 6.68 28.15 -17.35
CA CYS A 808 6.44 28.43 -18.76
C CYS A 808 7.55 29.31 -19.36
N ALA A 809 7.59 29.40 -20.68
CA ALA A 809 8.47 30.30 -21.42
C ALA A 809 7.69 31.02 -22.53
N TRP A 810 7.88 32.34 -22.64
CA TRP A 810 7.29 33.16 -23.70
C TRP A 810 8.22 33.26 -24.90
N ILE A 811 7.80 32.76 -26.06
CA ILE A 811 8.62 32.66 -27.27
C ILE A 811 7.75 32.91 -28.50
N ASN A 812 8.21 33.77 -29.41
CA ASN A 812 7.54 34.04 -30.69
C ASN A 812 6.04 34.39 -30.53
N ASN A 813 5.70 35.21 -29.53
CA ASN A 813 4.33 35.59 -29.14
C ASN A 813 3.40 34.43 -28.75
N LYS A 814 3.96 33.29 -28.32
CA LYS A 814 3.22 32.17 -27.73
C LYS A 814 3.84 31.77 -26.40
N CYS A 815 3.00 31.26 -25.49
CA CYS A 815 3.48 30.63 -24.28
C CYS A 815 3.67 29.13 -24.49
N VAL A 816 4.81 28.59 -24.06
CA VAL A 816 5.15 27.16 -24.14
C VAL A 816 5.65 26.64 -22.79
N ASN A 817 5.69 25.32 -22.62
CA ASN A 817 6.25 24.69 -21.43
C ASN A 817 7.77 24.96 -21.33
N TYR A 818 8.29 25.19 -20.13
CA TYR A 818 9.72 25.43 -19.90
C TYR A 818 10.55 24.15 -20.07
N GLY A 819 11.24 24.02 -21.19
CA GLY A 819 12.02 22.85 -21.62
C GLY A 819 13.32 23.24 -22.30
N CYS A 820 14.18 22.28 -22.66
CA CYS A 820 15.44 22.63 -23.34
C CYS A 820 15.19 23.36 -24.67
N SER A 821 14.18 22.90 -25.43
CA SER A 821 13.72 23.52 -26.68
C SER A 821 13.14 24.94 -26.52
N SER A 822 12.76 25.35 -25.30
CA SER A 822 12.27 26.71 -25.01
C SER A 822 13.41 27.71 -24.74
N ALA A 823 14.67 27.29 -24.82
CA ALA A 823 15.81 28.17 -24.60
C ALA A 823 16.02 29.17 -25.75
N PRO A 824 16.34 30.45 -25.45
CA PRO A 824 16.71 31.44 -26.46
C PRO A 824 17.83 30.98 -27.40
N SER A 825 17.64 31.16 -28.71
CA SER A 825 18.61 30.78 -29.76
C SER A 825 20.01 31.42 -29.60
N LYS A 826 20.11 32.52 -28.85
CA LYS A 826 21.37 33.18 -28.46
C LYS A 826 22.24 32.37 -27.49
N TYR A 827 21.71 31.34 -26.83
CA TYR A 827 22.50 30.44 -25.99
C TYR A 827 23.27 29.48 -26.89
N VAL A 828 24.59 29.63 -26.90
CA VAL A 828 25.51 28.95 -27.81
C VAL A 828 26.61 28.18 -27.07
N THR A 829 26.49 28.05 -25.75
CA THR A 829 27.40 27.31 -24.90
C THR A 829 26.68 26.34 -23.97
N GLU A 830 27.32 25.22 -23.63
CA GLU A 830 26.89 24.29 -22.59
C GLU A 830 26.53 25.00 -21.28
N LYS A 831 27.33 26.00 -20.89
CA LYS A 831 27.14 26.73 -19.63
C LYS A 831 25.82 27.51 -19.62
N GLU A 832 25.46 28.17 -20.72
CA GLU A 832 24.19 28.89 -20.84
C GLU A 832 23.01 27.92 -20.82
N CYS A 833 23.08 26.82 -21.56
CA CYS A 833 22.02 25.82 -21.58
C CYS A 833 21.82 25.13 -20.22
N LYS A 834 22.91 24.77 -19.53
CA LYS A 834 22.88 24.18 -18.19
C LYS A 834 22.38 25.16 -17.12
N LEU A 835 22.67 26.45 -17.26
CA LEU A 835 22.13 27.51 -16.38
C LEU A 835 20.65 27.80 -16.67
N TYR A 836 20.20 27.65 -17.91
CA TYR A 836 18.79 27.76 -18.27
C TYR A 836 17.98 26.59 -17.68
N LYS A 837 18.33 25.35 -18.01
CA LYS A 837 17.70 24.17 -17.41
C LYS A 837 18.71 23.02 -17.30
N LEU A 838 18.79 22.44 -16.10
CA LEU A 838 19.67 21.30 -15.83
C LEU A 838 19.24 20.10 -16.71
N GLY A 839 20.22 19.43 -17.33
CA GLY A 839 19.96 18.37 -18.31
C GLY A 839 19.84 18.86 -19.76
N CYS A 840 20.04 20.15 -20.04
CA CYS A 840 20.12 20.67 -21.40
C CYS A 840 21.57 20.89 -21.87
N THR A 841 21.79 20.75 -23.17
CA THR A 841 23.04 21.08 -23.89
C THR A 841 22.75 21.99 -25.09
N VAL A 842 23.77 22.52 -25.74
CA VAL A 842 23.65 23.46 -26.87
C VAL A 842 23.38 22.74 -28.20
N ASN A 843 22.47 23.31 -29.00
CA ASN A 843 22.13 22.83 -30.34
C ASN A 843 23.08 23.37 -31.42
N GLN A 844 23.20 22.68 -32.56
CA GLN A 844 24.07 23.08 -33.69
C GLN A 844 23.74 24.48 -34.25
N SER A 845 22.50 24.94 -34.09
CA SER A 845 21.98 26.22 -34.61
C SER A 845 21.92 27.33 -33.56
N GLY A 846 22.42 27.08 -32.35
CA GLY A 846 22.09 27.88 -31.16
C GLY A 846 20.74 27.48 -30.54
N GLY A 847 20.52 27.92 -29.31
CA GLY A 847 19.46 27.39 -28.44
C GLY A 847 19.87 26.05 -27.82
N CYS A 848 18.96 25.45 -27.04
CA CYS A 848 19.27 24.27 -26.26
C CYS A 848 18.39 23.06 -26.65
N ILE A 849 18.90 21.88 -26.35
CA ILE A 849 18.24 20.58 -26.55
C ILE A 849 18.48 19.71 -25.31
N GLU A 850 17.68 18.66 -25.13
CA GLU A 850 17.93 17.68 -24.07
C GLU A 850 19.25 16.96 -24.28
N LYS A 851 19.98 16.73 -23.19
CA LYS A 851 21.30 16.12 -23.22
C LYS A 851 21.17 14.61 -23.39
N GLY A 852 21.82 14.07 -24.42
CA GLY A 852 21.83 12.64 -24.75
C GLY A 852 23.09 11.92 -24.27
N THR A 853 23.45 10.84 -24.97
CA THR A 853 24.79 10.22 -24.90
C THR A 853 25.85 11.14 -25.50
N CYS A 854 27.14 10.87 -25.27
CA CYS A 854 28.21 11.64 -25.92
C CYS A 854 28.08 11.65 -27.46
N LYS A 855 27.59 10.56 -28.07
CA LYS A 855 27.41 10.47 -29.54
C LYS A 855 26.33 11.41 -30.09
N ASP A 856 25.39 11.84 -29.25
CA ASP A 856 24.31 12.75 -29.64
C ASP A 856 24.79 14.21 -29.73
N ALA A 857 25.95 14.53 -29.13
CA ALA A 857 26.56 15.86 -29.18
C ALA A 857 27.25 16.13 -30.53
N LYS A 858 26.52 16.78 -31.45
CA LYS A 858 26.96 17.04 -32.84
C LYS A 858 27.95 18.22 -33.00
N ILE A 859 28.29 18.94 -31.93
CA ILE A 859 29.25 20.05 -31.93
C ILE A 859 30.15 20.01 -30.68
N GLN A 860 31.37 20.52 -30.81
CA GLN A 860 32.35 20.54 -29.71
C GLN A 860 31.80 21.23 -28.45
N ALA A 861 31.01 22.30 -28.59
CA ALA A 861 30.44 23.02 -27.46
C ALA A 861 29.38 22.22 -26.67
N ALA A 862 28.80 21.16 -27.24
CA ALA A 862 27.90 20.22 -26.57
C ALA A 862 28.64 19.00 -26.00
N CYS A 863 29.81 18.68 -26.56
CA CYS A 863 30.61 17.51 -26.21
C CYS A 863 31.39 17.72 -24.91
N THR A 864 30.70 17.54 -23.77
CA THR A 864 31.25 17.82 -22.43
C THR A 864 31.07 16.64 -21.50
N THR A 865 29.82 16.28 -21.22
CA THR A 865 29.41 15.04 -20.60
C THR A 865 28.21 14.47 -21.35
N ASP A 866 27.79 13.25 -21.05
CA ASP A 866 26.47 12.75 -21.41
C ASP A 866 25.41 13.13 -20.36
N LYS A 867 24.21 12.56 -20.51
CA LYS A 867 23.07 12.64 -19.59
C LYS A 867 23.29 11.98 -18.22
N ASP A 868 24.18 11.00 -18.14
CA ASP A 868 24.47 10.22 -16.93
C ASP A 868 25.69 10.79 -16.17
N GLY A 869 26.39 11.76 -16.76
CA GLY A 869 27.51 12.49 -16.17
C GLY A 869 28.89 11.99 -16.62
N ASN A 870 28.98 11.03 -17.55
CA ASN A 870 30.26 10.55 -18.08
C ASN A 870 30.92 11.63 -18.94
N GLU A 871 32.23 11.84 -18.80
CA GLU A 871 32.97 12.78 -19.65
C GLU A 871 32.98 12.34 -21.12
N CYS A 872 32.86 13.31 -22.01
CA CYS A 872 32.98 13.13 -23.46
C CYS A 872 34.28 13.74 -23.99
N GLU A 873 34.73 13.27 -25.15
CA GLU A 873 35.88 13.80 -25.88
C GLU A 873 35.47 14.08 -27.34
N PHE A 874 35.82 15.27 -27.86
CA PHE A 874 35.45 15.67 -29.23
C PHE A 874 36.58 15.33 -30.20
N SER A 875 36.30 14.44 -31.15
CA SER A 875 37.29 13.94 -32.10
C SER A 875 36.94 14.33 -33.55
N THR A 876 37.84 14.05 -34.49
CA THR A 876 37.58 14.20 -35.93
C THR A 876 36.46 13.30 -36.45
N ALA A 877 36.06 12.27 -35.70
CA ALA A 877 34.92 11.40 -35.98
C ALA A 877 33.62 11.85 -35.26
N GLY A 878 33.64 13.02 -34.61
CA GLY A 878 32.56 13.51 -33.75
C GLY A 878 32.81 13.29 -32.26
N CYS A 879 31.80 13.56 -31.45
CA CYS A 879 31.84 13.36 -30.00
C CYS A 879 31.69 11.88 -29.62
N ARG A 880 32.43 11.46 -28.61
CA ARG A 880 32.39 10.08 -28.07
C ARG A 880 32.67 10.07 -26.58
N ASP A 881 32.37 8.96 -25.92
CA ASP A 881 32.73 8.74 -24.53
C ASP A 881 34.26 8.82 -24.36
N LYS A 882 34.71 9.42 -23.27
CA LYS A 882 36.13 9.54 -22.95
C LYS A 882 36.66 8.20 -22.45
N VAL A 883 37.75 7.74 -23.04
CA VAL A 883 38.43 6.48 -22.73
C VAL A 883 39.73 6.76 -21.98
N CYS A 884 40.32 5.73 -21.35
CA CYS A 884 41.51 5.92 -20.52
C CYS A 884 42.65 6.66 -21.24
N SER A 885 42.88 6.40 -22.52
CA SER A 885 43.95 7.05 -23.31
C SER A 885 43.76 8.55 -23.57
N ASP A 886 42.57 9.10 -23.31
CA ASP A 886 42.29 10.54 -23.47
C ASP A 886 42.71 11.36 -22.24
N TYR A 887 42.93 10.69 -21.10
CA TYR A 887 43.42 11.34 -19.89
C TYR A 887 44.94 11.46 -19.92
N THR A 888 45.45 12.69 -19.80
CA THR A 888 46.88 13.00 -19.79
C THR A 888 47.55 12.79 -18.43
N PHE A 889 46.87 12.11 -17.49
CA PHE A 889 47.42 11.82 -16.16
C PHE A 889 48.50 10.75 -16.21
N THR A 890 49.58 10.99 -15.47
CA THR A 890 50.77 10.13 -15.45
C THR A 890 50.82 9.21 -14.24
N THR A 891 49.98 9.45 -13.23
CA THR A 891 49.91 8.65 -12.00
C THR A 891 48.66 7.77 -11.94
N HIS A 892 48.80 6.55 -11.41
CA HIS A 892 47.68 5.64 -11.18
C HIS A 892 46.56 6.30 -10.36
N LYS A 893 46.90 7.07 -9.32
CA LYS A 893 45.92 7.71 -8.42
C LYS A 893 45.01 8.71 -9.16
N GLU A 894 45.58 9.57 -10.00
CA GLU A 894 44.82 10.55 -10.78
C GLU A 894 44.03 9.86 -11.90
N CYS A 895 44.62 8.83 -12.52
CA CYS A 895 44.00 8.04 -13.57
C CYS A 895 42.74 7.29 -13.08
N GLN A 896 42.87 6.59 -11.95
CA GLN A 896 41.82 5.83 -11.27
C GLN A 896 40.71 6.77 -10.74
N ALA A 897 41.07 7.98 -10.30
CA ALA A 897 40.13 9.01 -9.87
C ALA A 897 39.35 9.64 -11.03
N ALA A 898 39.95 9.75 -12.21
CA ALA A 898 39.30 10.25 -13.41
C ALA A 898 38.31 9.26 -14.01
N LYS A 899 38.65 7.96 -14.02
CA LYS A 899 37.75 6.86 -14.40
C LYS A 899 38.21 5.55 -13.77
N SER A 900 37.33 4.90 -13.00
CA SER A 900 37.66 3.76 -12.13
C SER A 900 38.19 2.51 -12.85
N THR A 901 38.02 2.41 -14.17
CA THR A 901 38.54 1.32 -15.00
C THR A 901 39.95 1.61 -15.58
N CYS A 902 40.57 2.73 -15.20
CA CYS A 902 41.83 3.20 -15.77
C CYS A 902 43.00 3.12 -14.76
N THR A 903 44.16 2.75 -15.26
CA THR A 903 45.43 2.64 -14.51
C THR A 903 46.60 3.15 -15.37
N THR A 904 47.82 3.14 -14.82
CA THR A 904 49.06 3.48 -15.54
C THR A 904 50.06 2.33 -15.44
N GLU A 905 50.62 1.87 -16.57
CA GLU A 905 51.73 0.90 -16.60
C GLU A 905 52.91 1.47 -17.39
N TRP A 906 54.08 1.57 -16.74
CA TRP A 906 55.46 1.81 -17.24
C TRP A 906 55.73 2.96 -18.25
N ASN A 907 54.71 3.56 -18.86
CA ASN A 907 54.78 4.48 -19.98
C ASN A 907 54.17 5.87 -19.67
N GLN A 908 53.87 6.15 -18.39
CA GLN A 908 53.33 7.43 -17.89
C GLN A 908 52.04 7.94 -18.56
N MET A 909 51.19 7.07 -19.13
CA MET A 909 49.88 7.46 -19.68
C MET A 909 48.77 6.53 -19.20
N CYS A 910 47.56 7.07 -19.04
CA CYS A 910 46.37 6.33 -18.66
C CYS A 910 45.96 5.26 -19.68
N GLN A 911 45.65 4.05 -19.19
CA GLN A 911 45.20 2.91 -19.99
C GLN A 911 44.13 2.08 -19.24
N LEU A 912 43.34 1.30 -19.99
CA LEU A 912 42.36 0.37 -19.42
C LEU A 912 43.05 -0.76 -18.63
N ILE A 913 42.48 -1.13 -17.48
CA ILE A 913 42.92 -2.30 -16.71
C ILE A 913 42.78 -3.57 -17.55
N LYS A 914 43.92 -4.20 -17.90
CA LYS A 914 43.95 -5.49 -18.62
C LYS A 914 43.99 -6.65 -17.63
N LEU A 915 42.85 -7.29 -17.39
CA LEU A 915 42.80 -8.57 -16.67
C LEU A 915 43.41 -9.69 -17.54
N GLN A 916 44.68 -10.04 -17.27
CA GLN A 916 45.26 -11.28 -17.81
C GLN A 916 44.92 -12.47 -16.91
N SER A 917 44.22 -13.44 -17.47
CA SER A 917 43.92 -14.71 -16.81
C SER A 917 45.18 -15.59 -16.69
N LYS A 918 45.90 -15.48 -15.58
CA LYS A 918 46.87 -16.50 -15.16
C LYS A 918 46.75 -16.81 -13.67
N ASN A 919 46.48 -18.09 -13.39
CA ASN A 919 46.67 -18.69 -12.07
C ASN A 919 48.11 -18.53 -11.60
N GLN A 920 48.34 -17.80 -10.50
CA GLN A 920 49.26 -18.22 -9.44
C GLN A 920 49.03 -17.39 -8.16
N ARG A 921 49.26 -18.02 -7.00
CA ARG A 921 49.05 -17.43 -5.67
C ARG A 921 50.00 -16.26 -5.42
N MET A 922 49.54 -15.30 -4.61
CA MET A 922 50.41 -14.58 -3.69
C MET A 922 49.86 -14.66 -2.28
N ASP A 923 50.71 -15.14 -1.37
CA ASP A 923 50.57 -14.90 0.07
C ASP A 923 50.71 -13.40 0.36
N VAL A 924 50.05 -12.95 1.43
CA VAL A 924 50.21 -11.59 1.95
C VAL A 924 51.26 -11.63 3.06
N SER A 925 52.46 -11.13 2.77
CA SER A 925 53.45 -10.76 3.80
C SER A 925 53.92 -9.33 3.56
N MET A 926 53.57 -8.46 4.50
CA MET A 926 53.88 -7.03 4.54
C MET A 926 55.24 -6.82 5.18
N GLU A 927 56.21 -6.21 4.49
CA GLU A 927 57.44 -5.72 5.12
C GLU A 927 58.02 -4.49 4.40
N VAL A 928 58.92 -3.78 5.11
CA VAL A 928 59.25 -2.35 4.90
C VAL A 928 60.54 -2.18 4.09
N MET A 929 60.73 -0.98 3.52
CA MET A 929 61.85 -0.58 2.65
C MET A 929 63.26 -0.89 3.22
N ASP A 930 64.20 -1.34 2.37
CA ASP A 930 65.35 -0.50 1.97
C ASP A 930 66.24 -1.05 0.82
N HIS A 931 66.67 -0.11 -0.04
CA HIS A 931 67.97 0.07 -0.72
C HIS A 931 68.77 -1.03 -1.52
N VAL A 932 69.03 -0.67 -2.81
CA VAL A 932 70.22 -0.84 -3.72
C VAL A 932 70.58 -2.10 -4.57
N TYR A 933 71.03 -1.76 -5.79
CA TYR A 933 71.95 -2.43 -6.75
C TYR A 933 71.59 -3.73 -7.51
N GLY A 934 71.48 -3.61 -8.84
CA GLY A 934 72.58 -4.11 -9.68
C GLY A 934 72.28 -5.13 -10.82
N LEU A 935 72.84 -4.81 -12.00
CA LEU A 935 73.39 -5.71 -13.03
C LEU A 935 72.45 -6.50 -13.98
N THR A 936 72.40 -5.95 -15.20
CA THR A 936 72.25 -6.60 -16.50
C THR A 936 73.01 -7.92 -16.71
N MET A 937 72.44 -8.84 -17.50
CA MET A 937 73.19 -9.46 -18.61
C MET A 937 72.29 -9.98 -19.74
N HIS A 938 72.73 -9.78 -20.99
CA HIS A 938 72.12 -10.38 -22.19
C HIS A 938 72.58 -11.83 -22.38
N VAL A 939 71.69 -12.70 -22.90
CA VAL A 939 72.09 -13.73 -23.89
C VAL A 939 71.11 -13.69 -25.06
N ARG A 940 71.62 -14.00 -26.26
CA ARG A 940 71.08 -13.68 -27.59
C ARG A 940 70.73 -14.98 -28.35
N LEU A 941 70.15 -14.83 -29.57
CA LEU A 941 70.27 -15.75 -30.73
C LEU A 941 69.47 -17.09 -30.63
N ILE A 942 68.51 -17.48 -31.50
CA ILE A 942 68.62 -17.75 -32.95
C ILE A 942 67.26 -18.19 -33.57
N HIS A 943 67.16 -18.07 -34.90
CA HIS A 943 66.18 -18.53 -35.94
C HIS A 943 65.34 -19.82 -35.71
N HIS A 944 64.29 -20.17 -36.49
CA HIS A 944 63.83 -19.81 -37.86
C HIS A 944 62.29 -19.58 -37.87
N VAL A 945 61.68 -18.63 -38.62
CA VAL A 945 61.58 -18.42 -40.09
C VAL A 945 60.79 -19.50 -40.84
N ASN A 946 59.50 -19.23 -41.14
CA ASN A 946 58.75 -19.49 -42.40
C ASN A 946 57.21 -19.48 -42.18
N HIS A 947 56.34 -19.03 -43.09
CA HIS A 947 56.43 -17.95 -44.10
C HIS A 947 55.00 -17.62 -44.64
N LEU A 948 54.75 -16.35 -44.99
CA LEU A 948 53.85 -15.86 -46.07
C LEU A 948 52.31 -16.15 -46.10
N HIS A 949 51.54 -15.10 -45.75
CA HIS A 949 50.77 -14.21 -46.66
C HIS A 949 49.31 -14.47 -47.19
N LEU A 950 48.49 -13.45 -46.86
CA LEU A 950 47.66 -12.57 -47.73
C LEU A 950 46.26 -12.96 -48.27
N VAL A 951 45.29 -12.15 -47.80
CA VAL A 951 44.37 -11.27 -48.57
C VAL A 951 42.97 -11.76 -49.02
N ILE A 952 41.98 -11.24 -48.28
CA ILE A 952 40.76 -10.48 -48.71
C ILE A 952 40.04 -10.92 -49.99
N THR A 953 38.75 -11.30 -49.87
CA THR A 953 37.61 -10.62 -50.54
C THR A 953 36.24 -11.14 -50.06
N LEU A 954 35.24 -10.25 -50.16
CA LEU A 954 33.77 -10.43 -50.04
C LEU A 954 33.17 -9.94 -51.39
N PRO A 955 31.83 -10.02 -51.68
CA PRO A 955 30.69 -10.67 -50.99
C PRO A 955 29.72 -11.44 -51.97
N VAL A 956 28.45 -11.70 -51.54
CA VAL A 956 27.17 -11.71 -52.33
C VAL A 956 26.45 -13.05 -52.70
N ILE A 957 25.38 -13.35 -51.94
CA ILE A 957 23.98 -13.78 -52.32
C ILE A 957 23.51 -15.27 -52.56
N LEU A 958 22.44 -15.61 -51.80
CA LEU A 958 21.27 -16.53 -51.92
C LEU A 958 21.33 -18.07 -52.17
N SER A 959 20.87 -18.81 -51.15
CA SER A 959 19.75 -19.81 -51.07
C SER A 959 19.51 -20.92 -52.12
N VAL A 960 19.32 -22.17 -51.64
CA VAL A 960 18.22 -23.10 -52.02
C VAL A 960 17.96 -24.16 -50.91
N MET A 961 16.75 -24.78 -50.90
CA MET A 961 16.35 -26.12 -50.36
C MET A 961 15.99 -26.30 -48.86
N ASN A 962 15.04 -27.19 -48.47
CA ASN A 962 13.84 -27.80 -49.12
C ASN A 962 12.99 -28.60 -48.07
N ALA A 963 11.69 -28.88 -48.37
CA ALA A 963 10.86 -30.02 -47.88
C ALA A 963 10.56 -30.18 -46.34
N GLN A 964 9.48 -30.81 -45.85
CA GLN A 964 8.23 -31.40 -46.42
C GLN A 964 7.11 -31.57 -45.35
N LEU A 965 5.86 -31.24 -45.72
CA LEU A 965 4.57 -31.97 -45.55
C LEU A 965 4.30 -32.97 -44.40
N MET A 966 3.18 -32.80 -43.67
CA MET A 966 1.90 -33.54 -43.92
C MET A 966 0.68 -33.00 -43.12
N GLU A 967 -0.53 -33.27 -43.64
CA GLU A 967 -1.86 -32.86 -43.14
C GLU A 967 -2.62 -34.03 -42.46
N TYR A 968 -3.79 -33.80 -41.84
CA TYR A 968 -5.07 -34.43 -42.26
C TYR A 968 -6.34 -33.89 -41.55
N HIS A 969 -7.46 -33.93 -42.30
CA HIS A 969 -8.87 -33.60 -41.97
C HIS A 969 -9.60 -34.71 -41.13
N ALA A 970 -10.86 -34.63 -40.64
CA ALA A 970 -11.84 -33.57 -40.26
C ALA A 970 -13.15 -34.21 -39.67
N LEU A 971 -14.13 -33.37 -39.26
CA LEU A 971 -15.62 -33.55 -39.37
C LEU A 971 -16.46 -34.43 -38.39
N LEU A 972 -17.28 -33.80 -37.51
CA LEU A 972 -18.80 -33.78 -37.48
C LEU A 972 -19.48 -33.61 -36.08
N LEU A 973 -20.46 -32.67 -36.02
CA LEU A 973 -21.75 -32.56 -35.25
C LEU A 973 -21.93 -33.24 -33.85
N THR A 974 -22.51 -32.63 -32.80
CA THR A 974 -23.94 -32.22 -32.64
C THR A 974 -24.25 -31.43 -31.32
N ASN A 975 -25.24 -30.52 -31.38
CA ASN A 975 -26.30 -30.13 -30.40
C ASN A 975 -26.07 -29.72 -28.90
N VAL A 976 -26.95 -28.76 -28.52
CA VAL A 976 -27.20 -27.96 -27.28
C VAL A 976 -28.08 -28.77 -26.28
N PRO A 977 -28.04 -28.63 -24.92
CA PRO A 977 -28.41 -27.38 -24.22
C PRO A 977 -27.84 -27.00 -22.82
N ILE A 978 -27.74 -25.68 -22.65
CA ILE A 978 -28.10 -24.82 -21.48
C ILE A 978 -28.41 -25.51 -20.13
N GLN A 979 -27.66 -25.14 -19.08
CA GLN A 979 -28.23 -24.81 -17.76
C GLN A 979 -27.45 -23.68 -17.06
N LEU A 980 -28.15 -22.87 -16.27
CA LEU A 980 -27.56 -21.74 -15.56
C LEU A 980 -26.88 -22.19 -14.26
N SER A 981 -25.83 -21.48 -13.86
CA SER A 981 -25.41 -21.41 -12.45
C SER A 981 -24.92 -20.02 -12.10
N LYS A 982 -25.53 -19.43 -11.06
CA LYS A 982 -25.29 -18.07 -10.59
C LYS A 982 -23.92 -17.99 -9.92
N VAL A 983 -22.98 -17.24 -10.51
CA VAL A 983 -21.81 -16.77 -9.77
C VAL A 983 -22.18 -15.47 -9.07
N VAL A 984 -22.18 -15.50 -7.73
CA VAL A 984 -22.38 -14.31 -6.91
C VAL A 984 -21.14 -13.43 -7.01
N ILE A 985 -21.28 -12.25 -7.61
CA ILE A 985 -20.22 -11.22 -7.62
C ILE A 985 -20.10 -10.68 -6.20
N LYS A 986 -19.08 -11.14 -5.46
CA LYS A 986 -18.68 -10.55 -4.19
C LYS A 986 -17.77 -9.36 -4.48
N ALA A 987 -18.33 -8.16 -4.52
CA ALA A 987 -17.54 -6.95 -4.66
C ALA A 987 -16.66 -6.75 -3.40
N GLN A 988 -15.33 -6.74 -3.58
CA GLN A 988 -14.41 -6.18 -2.62
C GLN A 988 -13.90 -4.85 -3.17
N MET A 989 -14.17 -3.77 -2.43
CA MET A 989 -13.60 -2.45 -2.70
C MET A 989 -12.21 -2.40 -2.08
N GLU A 990 -11.18 -2.22 -2.89
CA GLU A 990 -9.84 -1.89 -2.40
C GLU A 990 -9.73 -0.38 -2.19
N GLY A 991 -9.67 0.04 -0.93
CA GLY A 991 -9.35 1.42 -0.57
C GLY A 991 -7.84 1.60 -0.46
N VAL A 992 -7.23 2.17 -1.50
CA VAL A 992 -5.84 2.64 -1.44
C VAL A 992 -5.82 4.13 -1.12
N SER A 993 -5.11 4.51 -0.07
CA SER A 993 -4.71 5.91 0.17
C SER A 993 -3.37 5.93 0.89
N ILE A 994 -2.35 6.40 0.17
CA ILE A 994 -1.03 6.71 0.73
C ILE A 994 -1.05 8.17 1.20
N LEU A 995 -0.52 8.39 2.39
CA LEU A 995 -0.33 9.71 2.99
C LEU A 995 1.08 10.22 2.74
N LEU A 996 1.26 11.54 2.54
CA LEU A 996 2.34 12.43 3.03
C LEU A 996 2.22 13.78 2.27
N MET A 997 2.17 14.96 2.89
CA MET A 997 2.98 15.43 4.02
C MET A 997 2.23 16.44 4.91
N LEU A 998 2.25 16.20 6.22
CA LEU A 998 2.92 17.05 7.20
C LEU A 998 3.38 16.16 8.37
#